data_AF-A0A8C7STB9-F1
#
_entry.id   AF-A0A8C7STB9-F1
#
_cell.length_a   1.000
_cell.length_b   1.000
_cell.length_c   1.000
_cell.angle_alpha   90.00
_cell.angle_beta   90.00
_cell.angle_gamma   90.00
#
_symmetry.space_group_name_H-M   'P 1'
#
loop_
_entity.id
_entity.type
_entity.pdbx_description
1 polymer ?
#
loop_
_entity_poly.entity_id
_entity_poly.type
_entity_poly.pdbx_seq_one_letter_code
_entity_poly.pdbx_strand_id
1 'polypeptide(L)'
;MAGRLYSQLLMTANSNLKMAECMAARLTAQEEQIELLTREFSLLRDGLNGGPEVASILASSPELESLRSENEKLKFRLVHLRRGLQEELALEGQGKRGTNKGQEKTGKQQPKNRNYDNNKLKPWPGYISERMQLYEELKKESDALLTRRAADSQPITVELPDGCRVEGQAWVTTPYQLACGISQGLADNAVISRVNGDLWDLDRPLEKSCSLEILRFDNDDAQAVYWHSSAHILGEAMERFYGGCLCYGPPIENGFYYDMFLEGPQGVSSTEFEYLEALCKSVVKEKQPFERLEVSKETLLKMFKYNKFKCRILNEKVTTPTTTVYRCGPLIDLCRGPHVRHTGKIKALKIYKNSSTYWEGRSDMETLQRIYGISFPDSKMLKEWERFQEEARNRDHRKIGKEQELFFFHDLSPGSCFFLPRGAYLYNTLTDFIREEYCRRGFQEVASPNIYNSKLWETSGHWQHYSDNMFSFPVEQDVFALKPMNCPGHCLMFSHRPRSWRELPLRLADFGVLHRNELSGTLTGLTRVRRFQQDDAHIFCTMEQIESEMKGCLDFLRCVYDVFGFSFQLHLSTRPEKYLGDIAVWNQAEKQLENSLNEFGEPWKLNPGDGAFYGPKIDIKIKDAIGRYHQCATIQLDFQLPIRFNLTFVGKDGDDKGKPVIIHRAILGSVERMIAILTENYAGKWPLWLSPRQVMFVPVNPTCEEYAKRMCKQFVEAGFMADADLDSSCLLNKKIRNAQLAQYNFILVVGEKEKLTNSVNVRTRDNKVHGELSVSEVLARLTLLKESRCRNAEEEF
;
A
#
# COMPACT_ATOMS: atom_id res chain seq x y z
N MET A 1 -31.45 -35.68 -29.09
CA MET A 1 -31.69 -34.41 -28.39
C MET A 1 -32.33 -34.60 -27.00
N ALA A 2 -31.92 -35.61 -26.20
CA ALA A 2 -32.37 -35.74 -24.79
C ALA A 2 -31.39 -36.53 -23.87
N GLY A 3 -30.16 -36.80 -24.32
CA GLY A 3 -29.20 -37.67 -23.59
C GLY A 3 -27.85 -37.04 -23.25
N ARG A 4 -27.62 -35.76 -23.57
CA ARG A 4 -26.35 -35.06 -23.26
C ARG A 4 -26.49 -33.84 -22.34
N LEU A 5 -27.72 -33.47 -21.94
CA LEU A 5 -27.95 -32.43 -20.92
C LEU A 5 -28.09 -32.98 -19.49
N TYR A 6 -28.15 -34.30 -19.29
CA TYR A 6 -28.26 -34.88 -17.94
C TYR A 6 -26.90 -35.18 -17.28
N SER A 7 -25.82 -35.30 -18.06
CA SER A 7 -24.48 -35.63 -17.55
C SER A 7 -23.65 -34.41 -17.11
N GLN A 8 -23.93 -33.21 -17.62
CA GLN A 8 -23.19 -31.99 -17.25
C GLN A 8 -23.79 -31.22 -16.07
N LEU A 9 -25.08 -31.40 -15.77
CA LEU A 9 -25.73 -30.82 -14.58
C LEU A 9 -25.49 -31.64 -13.29
N LEU A 10 -25.06 -32.89 -13.41
CA LEU A 10 -24.70 -33.76 -12.28
C LEU A 10 -23.22 -33.67 -11.86
N MET A 11 -22.34 -33.07 -12.68
CA MET A 11 -20.89 -32.96 -12.36
C MET A 11 -20.51 -31.68 -11.60
N THR A 12 -21.29 -30.60 -11.69
CA THR A 12 -21.06 -29.36 -10.91
C THR A 12 -21.74 -29.37 -9.54
N ALA A 13 -22.72 -30.24 -9.30
CA ALA A 13 -23.29 -30.44 -7.97
C ALA A 13 -22.52 -31.48 -7.14
N ASN A 14 -21.91 -32.50 -7.77
CA ASN A 14 -21.18 -33.56 -7.07
C ASN A 14 -19.71 -33.23 -6.72
N SER A 15 -19.12 -32.16 -7.28
CA SER A 15 -17.74 -31.77 -6.94
C SER A 15 -17.64 -31.14 -5.56
N ASN A 16 -18.63 -30.35 -5.16
CA ASN A 16 -18.63 -29.63 -3.88
C ASN A 16 -19.05 -30.55 -2.72
N LEU A 17 -20.02 -31.45 -2.95
CA LEU A 17 -20.42 -32.50 -2.00
C LEU A 17 -19.23 -33.39 -1.59
N LYS A 18 -18.38 -33.78 -2.55
CA LYS A 18 -17.14 -34.53 -2.25
C LYS A 18 -16.11 -33.69 -1.49
N MET A 19 -16.11 -32.36 -1.67
CA MET A 19 -15.14 -31.48 -1.01
C MET A 19 -15.53 -31.22 0.44
N ALA A 20 -16.80 -30.94 0.73
CA ALA A 20 -17.31 -30.80 2.09
C ALA A 20 -17.14 -32.10 2.91
N GLU A 21 -17.45 -33.26 2.32
CA GLU A 21 -17.21 -34.57 2.94
C GLU A 21 -15.72 -34.84 3.19
N CYS A 22 -14.84 -34.50 2.24
CA CYS A 22 -13.39 -34.64 2.41
C CYS A 22 -12.84 -33.70 3.48
N MET A 23 -13.37 -32.47 3.58
CA MET A 23 -13.01 -31.51 4.62
C MET A 23 -13.53 -31.92 5.99
N ALA A 24 -14.74 -32.50 6.08
CA ALA A 24 -15.27 -33.08 7.30
C ALA A 24 -14.43 -34.27 7.78
N ALA A 25 -14.04 -35.19 6.88
CA ALA A 25 -13.17 -36.31 7.23
C ALA A 25 -11.78 -35.86 7.69
N ARG A 26 -11.20 -34.82 7.05
CA ARG A 26 -9.94 -34.20 7.50
C ARG A 26 -10.08 -33.50 8.85
N LEU A 27 -11.23 -32.89 9.12
CA LEU A 27 -11.52 -32.26 10.40
C LEU A 27 -11.57 -33.32 11.51
N THR A 28 -12.30 -34.41 11.31
CA THR A 28 -12.37 -35.53 12.27
C THR A 28 -10.99 -36.13 12.55
N ALA A 29 -10.19 -36.37 11.50
CA ALA A 29 -8.83 -36.90 11.66
C ALA A 29 -7.91 -35.93 12.44
N GLN A 30 -8.06 -34.61 12.26
CA GLN A 30 -7.32 -33.62 13.06
C GLN A 30 -7.81 -33.52 14.50
N GLU A 31 -9.12 -33.70 14.76
CA GLU A 31 -9.67 -33.75 16.12
C GLU A 31 -9.13 -34.95 16.89
N GLU A 32 -9.09 -36.13 16.25
CA GLU A 32 -8.49 -37.35 16.83
C GLU A 32 -6.99 -37.17 17.11
N GLN A 33 -6.25 -36.52 16.21
CA GLN A 33 -4.82 -36.26 16.39
C GLN A 33 -4.55 -35.29 17.56
N ILE A 34 -5.40 -34.27 17.74
CA ILE A 34 -5.34 -33.35 18.89
C ILE A 34 -5.67 -34.09 20.18
N GLU A 35 -6.65 -34.99 20.17
CA GLU A 35 -7.02 -35.77 21.36
C GLU A 35 -5.90 -36.73 21.78
N LEU A 36 -5.25 -37.40 20.81
CA LEU A 36 -4.06 -38.24 21.03
C LEU A 36 -2.91 -37.45 21.65
N LEU A 37 -2.53 -36.31 21.07
CA LEU A 37 -1.46 -35.44 21.59
C LEU A 37 -1.80 -34.87 22.97
N THR A 38 -3.09 -34.61 23.24
CA THR A 38 -3.54 -34.10 24.55
C THR A 38 -3.49 -35.20 25.62
N ARG A 39 -3.78 -36.46 25.25
CA ARG A 39 -3.58 -37.62 26.13
C ARG A 39 -2.10 -37.90 26.38
N GLU A 40 -1.26 -37.82 25.36
CA GLU A 40 0.19 -37.99 25.48
C GLU A 40 0.82 -36.91 26.38
N PHE A 41 0.37 -35.66 26.24
CA PHE A 41 0.71 -34.56 27.15
C PHE A 41 0.28 -34.83 28.59
N SER A 42 -0.91 -35.40 28.80
CA SER A 42 -1.42 -35.74 30.13
C SER A 42 -0.64 -36.90 30.75
N LEU A 43 -0.28 -37.93 29.97
CA LEU A 43 0.54 -39.06 30.43
C LEU A 43 1.97 -38.64 30.79
N LEU A 44 2.60 -37.77 29.99
CA LEU A 44 3.92 -37.19 30.29
C LEU A 44 3.90 -36.32 31.54
N ARG A 45 2.81 -35.57 31.76
CA ARG A 45 2.61 -34.75 32.96
C ARG A 45 2.37 -35.61 34.21
N ASP A 46 1.56 -36.66 34.10
CA ASP A 46 1.13 -37.49 35.23
C ASP A 46 2.16 -38.59 35.58
N GLY A 47 3.06 -38.96 34.65
CA GLY A 47 4.21 -39.85 34.90
C GLY A 47 5.36 -39.21 35.70
N LEU A 48 5.30 -37.91 35.96
CA LEU A 48 6.33 -37.13 36.66
C LEU A 48 5.93 -36.85 38.12
N ASN A 49 5.86 -37.91 38.95
CA ASN A 49 5.74 -37.78 40.40
C ASN A 49 7.10 -37.50 41.07
N GLY A 50 7.63 -36.30 40.86
CA GLY A 50 8.72 -35.71 41.63
C GLY A 50 8.29 -34.33 42.11
N GLY A 51 8.52 -34.01 43.38
CA GLY A 51 8.01 -32.80 44.05
C GLY A 51 8.29 -31.45 43.37
N PRO A 52 7.83 -30.33 43.96
CA PRO A 52 7.71 -29.02 43.30
C PRO A 52 9.00 -28.42 42.70
N GLU A 53 10.19 -28.86 43.13
CA GLU A 53 11.47 -28.46 42.50
C GLU A 53 11.74 -29.12 41.14
N VAL A 54 11.18 -30.31 40.86
CA VAL A 54 11.37 -31.02 39.58
C VAL A 54 10.40 -30.50 38.51
N ALA A 55 9.23 -29.99 38.91
CA ALA A 55 8.22 -29.42 38.01
C ALA A 55 8.65 -28.10 37.33
N SER A 56 9.51 -27.30 37.99
CA SER A 56 10.00 -26.02 37.45
C SER A 56 11.12 -26.20 36.41
N ILE A 57 11.93 -27.25 36.52
CA ILE A 57 13.08 -27.50 35.63
C ILE A 57 12.61 -28.25 34.35
N LEU A 58 11.50 -28.98 34.41
CA LEU A 58 10.95 -29.76 33.30
C LEU A 58 9.81 -29.09 32.51
N ALA A 59 9.26 -27.97 33.01
CA ALA A 59 8.30 -27.15 32.26
C ALA A 59 8.90 -26.50 30.99
N SER A 60 10.22 -26.57 30.84
CA SER A 60 11.05 -26.07 29.73
C SER A 60 11.86 -27.18 29.04
N SER A 61 11.36 -28.42 29.00
CA SER A 61 11.95 -29.44 28.12
C SER A 61 11.70 -29.09 26.64
N PRO A 62 12.72 -29.11 25.77
CA PRO A 62 12.56 -28.87 24.32
C PRO A 62 11.52 -29.78 23.66
N GLU A 63 11.34 -30.99 24.17
CA GLU A 63 10.37 -31.96 23.67
C GLU A 63 8.93 -31.56 24.03
N LEU A 64 8.72 -31.07 25.27
CA LEU A 64 7.42 -30.59 25.73
C LEU A 64 7.02 -29.29 25.03
N GLU A 65 8.00 -28.42 24.74
CA GLU A 65 7.82 -27.17 24.01
C GLU A 65 7.56 -27.40 22.51
N SER A 66 8.26 -28.37 21.90
CA SER A 66 7.99 -28.84 20.53
C SER A 66 6.57 -29.41 20.41
N LEU A 67 6.15 -30.27 21.34
CA LEU A 67 4.80 -30.83 21.37
C LEU A 67 3.71 -29.76 21.61
N ARG A 68 3.98 -28.75 22.45
CA ARG A 68 3.08 -27.58 22.63
C ARG A 68 2.95 -26.78 21.34
N SER A 69 4.06 -26.47 20.67
CA SER A 69 4.07 -25.77 19.39
C SER A 69 3.32 -26.55 18.31
N GLU A 70 3.47 -27.87 18.27
CA GLU A 70 2.76 -28.74 17.33
C GLU A 70 1.26 -28.82 17.62
N ASN A 71 0.87 -28.90 18.90
CA ASN A 71 -0.54 -28.87 19.33
C ASN A 71 -1.21 -27.51 18.98
N GLU A 72 -0.51 -26.39 19.15
CA GLU A 72 -0.99 -25.06 18.73
C GLU A 72 -1.14 -24.94 17.21
N LYS A 73 -0.17 -25.44 16.42
CA LYS A 73 -0.26 -25.48 14.96
C LYS A 73 -1.44 -26.33 14.48
N LEU A 74 -1.72 -27.46 15.13
CA LEU A 74 -2.87 -28.31 14.82
C LEU A 74 -4.20 -27.63 15.19
N LYS A 75 -4.30 -26.97 16.34
CA LYS A 75 -5.47 -26.17 16.72
C LYS A 75 -5.73 -25.02 15.74
N PHE A 76 -4.68 -24.37 15.26
CA PHE A 76 -4.80 -23.33 14.23
C PHE A 76 -5.32 -23.89 12.90
N ARG A 77 -4.81 -25.04 12.45
CA ARG A 77 -5.31 -25.75 11.26
C ARG A 77 -6.78 -26.19 11.41
N LEU A 78 -7.17 -26.63 12.61
CA LEU A 78 -8.55 -27.01 12.93
C LEU A 78 -9.53 -25.83 12.73
N VAL A 79 -9.16 -24.63 13.19
CA VAL A 79 -9.98 -23.41 13.01
C VAL A 79 -10.15 -23.09 11.53
N HIS A 80 -9.08 -23.22 10.74
CA HIS A 80 -9.14 -23.00 9.30
C HIS A 80 -9.99 -24.04 8.56
N LEU A 81 -9.89 -25.34 8.93
CA LEU A 81 -10.74 -26.38 8.35
C LEU A 81 -12.22 -26.18 8.71
N ARG A 82 -12.54 -25.78 9.94
CA ARG A 82 -13.91 -25.45 10.36
C ARG A 82 -14.49 -24.28 9.57
N ARG A 83 -13.68 -23.24 9.33
CA ARG A 83 -14.10 -22.09 8.52
C ARG A 83 -14.33 -22.47 7.06
N GLY A 84 -13.42 -23.23 6.47
CA GLY A 84 -13.56 -23.71 5.09
C GLY A 84 -14.76 -24.66 4.91
N LEU A 85 -15.04 -25.52 5.91
CA LEU A 85 -16.23 -26.37 5.90
C LEU A 85 -17.53 -25.54 6.01
N GLN A 86 -17.56 -24.50 6.85
CA GLN A 86 -18.70 -23.59 6.93
C GLN A 86 -18.93 -22.81 5.62
N GLU A 87 -17.86 -22.38 4.96
CA GLU A 87 -17.92 -21.69 3.67
C GLU A 87 -18.46 -22.63 2.56
N GLU A 88 -18.01 -23.88 2.49
CA GLU A 88 -18.53 -24.89 1.55
C GLU A 88 -20.00 -25.25 1.83
N LEU A 89 -20.39 -25.46 3.09
CA LEU A 89 -21.79 -25.72 3.47
C LEU A 89 -22.71 -24.53 3.18
N ALA A 90 -22.21 -23.30 3.28
CA ALA A 90 -22.95 -22.10 2.90
C ALA A 90 -23.17 -21.99 1.39
N LEU A 91 -22.21 -22.44 0.57
CA LEU A 91 -22.34 -22.55 -0.88
C LEU A 91 -23.38 -23.63 -1.26
N GLU A 92 -23.45 -24.76 -0.53
CA GLU A 92 -24.49 -25.78 -0.72
C GLU A 92 -25.90 -25.28 -0.36
N GLY A 93 -26.03 -24.46 0.68
CA GLY A 93 -27.30 -23.87 1.10
C GLY A 93 -27.91 -22.88 0.09
N GLN A 94 -27.06 -22.21 -0.70
CA GLN A 94 -27.50 -21.29 -1.76
C GLN A 94 -27.96 -22.04 -3.03
N GLY A 95 -27.39 -23.21 -3.32
CA GLY A 95 -27.79 -24.05 -4.47
C GLY A 95 -29.19 -24.68 -4.35
N LYS A 96 -29.71 -24.86 -3.12
CA LYS A 96 -31.02 -25.50 -2.88
C LYS A 96 -32.22 -24.53 -2.86
N ARG A 97 -32.01 -23.20 -2.98
CA ARG A 97 -33.10 -22.19 -2.95
C ARG A 97 -33.63 -21.75 -4.32
N GLY A 98 -33.26 -22.43 -5.40
CA GLY A 98 -33.77 -22.14 -6.75
C GLY A 98 -34.77 -23.17 -7.23
N THR A 99 -36.06 -23.05 -6.88
CA THR A 99 -37.23 -23.55 -7.66
C THR A 99 -38.52 -23.36 -6.86
N ASN A 100 -39.17 -22.20 -7.04
CA ASN A 100 -40.62 -22.00 -7.05
C ASN A 100 -40.92 -20.53 -6.74
N LYS A 101 -41.36 -19.78 -7.76
CA LYS A 101 -42.63 -19.03 -7.75
C LYS A 101 -42.85 -18.32 -9.08
N GLY A 102 -44.04 -18.54 -9.63
CA GLY A 102 -44.53 -17.98 -10.87
C GLY A 102 -44.81 -16.48 -10.80
N GLN A 103 -45.12 -15.97 -11.98
CA GLN A 103 -45.43 -14.58 -12.32
C GLN A 103 -46.49 -13.96 -11.41
N GLU A 104 -46.20 -12.78 -10.88
CA GLU A 104 -47.22 -11.75 -10.64
C GLU A 104 -46.59 -10.36 -10.75
N LYS A 105 -47.19 -9.52 -11.61
CA LYS A 105 -46.86 -8.10 -11.81
C LYS A 105 -47.44 -7.29 -10.65
N THR A 106 -46.65 -6.46 -9.98
CA THR A 106 -47.16 -5.28 -9.23
C THR A 106 -46.10 -4.17 -9.16
N GLY A 107 -46.59 -2.94 -9.02
CA GLY A 107 -45.90 -1.70 -9.36
C GLY A 107 -44.84 -1.20 -8.38
N LYS A 108 -44.18 -0.13 -8.81
CA LYS A 108 -43.20 0.68 -8.04
C LYS A 108 -43.65 0.88 -6.59
N GLN A 109 -42.89 0.34 -5.63
CA GLN A 109 -42.92 0.77 -4.24
C GLN A 109 -41.57 1.37 -3.86
N GLN A 110 -41.61 2.58 -3.30
CA GLN A 110 -40.50 3.22 -2.59
C GLN A 110 -40.00 2.32 -1.45
N PRO A 111 -38.70 2.32 -1.12
CA PRO A 111 -38.19 1.50 -0.04
C PRO A 111 -38.73 2.01 1.31
N LYS A 112 -39.49 1.15 2.00
CA LYS A 112 -39.93 1.34 3.38
C LYS A 112 -38.72 1.29 4.32
N ASN A 113 -38.70 2.19 5.30
CA ASN A 113 -37.79 2.24 6.46
C ASN A 113 -37.46 0.84 7.00
N ARG A 114 -36.22 0.39 6.84
CA ARG A 114 -35.66 -0.69 7.66
C ARG A 114 -35.46 -0.15 9.08
N ASN A 115 -35.93 -0.87 10.09
CA ASN A 115 -35.88 -0.45 11.48
C ASN A 115 -34.47 -0.68 12.03
N TYR A 116 -33.58 0.32 11.92
CA TYR A 116 -32.16 0.25 12.30
C TYR A 116 -31.92 0.16 13.83
N ASP A 117 -32.95 0.32 14.65
CA ASP A 117 -32.82 0.38 16.11
C ASP A 117 -32.60 -0.97 16.81
N ASN A 118 -32.81 -2.09 16.11
CA ASN A 118 -32.71 -3.44 16.69
C ASN A 118 -31.27 -4.00 16.80
N ASN A 119 -30.27 -3.35 16.20
CA ASN A 119 -28.88 -3.84 16.18
C ASN A 119 -27.93 -3.10 17.14
N LYS A 120 -28.47 -2.34 18.10
CA LYS A 120 -27.70 -1.68 19.16
C LYS A 120 -27.60 -2.62 20.36
N LEU A 121 -26.45 -2.62 21.05
CA LEU A 121 -26.36 -3.26 22.37
C LEU A 121 -27.36 -2.59 23.33
N LYS A 122 -28.33 -3.38 23.80
CA LYS A 122 -29.29 -3.00 24.85
C LYS A 122 -29.40 -4.17 25.84
N PRO A 123 -29.04 -3.98 27.13
CA PRO A 123 -28.54 -2.74 27.74
C PRO A 123 -27.12 -2.37 27.26
N TRP A 124 -26.74 -1.11 27.48
CA TRP A 124 -25.39 -0.63 27.20
C TRP A 124 -24.39 -1.27 28.17
N PRO A 125 -23.11 -1.39 27.79
CA PRO A 125 -22.08 -1.82 28.73
C PRO A 125 -22.04 -0.97 30.00
N GLY A 126 -21.98 -1.61 31.17
CA GLY A 126 -22.07 -0.94 32.48
C GLY A 126 -21.01 0.13 32.72
N TYR A 127 -19.82 -0.04 32.13
CA TYR A 127 -18.71 0.93 32.24
C TYR A 127 -19.07 2.32 31.69
N ILE A 128 -20.04 2.42 30.76
CA ILE A 128 -20.42 3.71 30.17
C ILE A 128 -21.07 4.61 31.23
N SER A 129 -21.94 4.05 32.07
CA SER A 129 -22.57 4.82 33.16
C SER A 129 -21.54 5.28 34.19
N GLU A 130 -20.62 4.39 34.59
CA GLU A 130 -19.58 4.69 35.58
C GLU A 130 -18.63 5.80 35.09
N ARG A 131 -18.11 5.70 33.86
CA ARG A 131 -17.21 6.72 33.31
C ARG A 131 -17.89 8.07 33.15
N MET A 132 -19.18 8.08 32.79
CA MET A 132 -19.95 9.31 32.61
C MET A 132 -20.18 10.03 33.93
N GLN A 133 -20.50 9.29 35.00
CA GLN A 133 -20.64 9.88 36.33
C GLN A 133 -19.34 10.55 36.77
N LEU A 134 -18.21 9.83 36.64
CA LEU A 134 -16.90 10.38 36.98
C LEU A 134 -16.53 11.61 36.13
N TYR A 135 -16.88 11.61 34.84
CA TYR A 135 -16.64 12.76 33.97
C TYR A 135 -17.46 13.98 34.40
N GLU A 136 -18.74 13.82 34.75
CA GLU A 136 -19.58 14.94 35.20
C GLU A 136 -19.08 15.55 36.52
N GLU A 137 -18.50 14.74 37.41
CA GLU A 137 -17.83 15.22 38.62
C GLU A 137 -16.61 16.08 38.27
N LEU A 138 -15.71 15.56 37.43
CA LEU A 138 -14.50 16.26 36.98
C LEU A 138 -14.81 17.52 36.17
N LYS A 139 -15.88 17.48 35.37
CA LYS A 139 -16.34 18.61 34.54
C LYS A 139 -16.78 19.77 35.42
N LYS A 140 -17.53 19.51 36.49
CA LYS A 140 -17.93 20.54 37.47
C LYS A 140 -16.72 21.19 38.15
N GLU A 141 -15.72 20.39 38.53
CA GLU A 141 -14.48 20.92 39.12
C GLU A 141 -13.72 21.82 38.14
N SER A 142 -13.57 21.37 36.89
CA SER A 142 -12.91 22.12 35.82
C SER A 142 -13.64 23.43 35.50
N ASP A 143 -14.97 23.39 35.40
CA ASP A 143 -15.79 24.57 35.11
C ASP A 143 -15.74 25.60 36.24
N ALA A 144 -15.72 25.15 37.50
CA ALA A 144 -15.51 26.03 38.64
C ALA A 144 -14.13 26.72 38.58
N LEU A 145 -13.09 25.99 38.17
CA LEU A 145 -11.74 26.53 38.02
C LEU A 145 -11.63 27.52 36.85
N LEU A 146 -12.24 27.22 35.70
CA LEU A 146 -12.32 28.13 34.57
C LEU A 146 -13.09 29.41 34.92
N THR A 147 -14.20 29.29 35.65
CA THR A 147 -14.98 30.45 36.12
C THR A 147 -14.15 31.36 37.02
N ARG A 148 -13.33 30.79 37.92
CA ARG A 148 -12.41 31.57 38.76
C ARG A 148 -11.35 32.29 37.92
N ARG A 149 -10.74 31.61 36.94
CA ARG A 149 -9.75 32.24 36.04
C ARG A 149 -10.36 33.35 35.19
N ALA A 150 -11.60 33.16 34.72
CA ALA A 150 -12.34 34.18 33.98
C ALA A 150 -12.70 35.40 34.85
N ALA A 151 -12.94 35.22 36.15
CA ALA A 151 -13.17 36.32 37.07
C ALA A 151 -11.93 37.22 37.24
N ASP A 152 -10.73 36.64 37.16
CA ASP A 152 -9.45 37.35 37.17
C ASP A 152 -8.94 37.73 35.76
N SER A 153 -9.84 37.78 34.77
CA SER A 153 -9.48 38.02 33.37
C SER A 153 -8.77 39.35 33.16
N GLN A 154 -7.81 39.34 32.24
CA GLN A 154 -7.02 40.50 31.84
C GLN A 154 -7.26 40.81 30.36
N PRO A 155 -7.19 42.08 29.95
CA PRO A 155 -7.21 42.45 28.54
C PRO A 155 -6.05 41.77 27.78
N ILE A 156 -6.37 41.18 26.63
CA ILE A 156 -5.40 40.56 25.73
C ILE A 156 -5.55 41.12 24.32
N THR A 157 -4.46 41.09 23.56
CA THR A 157 -4.44 41.48 22.15
C THR A 157 -4.26 40.25 21.29
N VAL A 158 -5.15 40.07 20.31
CA VAL A 158 -5.11 38.96 19.36
C VAL A 158 -4.74 39.48 17.98
N GLU A 159 -3.65 38.99 17.42
CA GLU A 159 -3.18 39.37 16.08
C GLU A 159 -3.68 38.36 15.04
N LEU A 160 -4.38 38.86 14.01
CA LEU A 160 -4.91 38.07 12.89
C LEU A 160 -3.88 38.01 11.73
N PRO A 161 -4.05 37.10 10.75
CA PRO A 161 -3.06 36.91 9.68
C PRO A 161 -2.89 38.11 8.74
N ASP A 162 -3.87 39.01 8.69
CA ASP A 162 -3.84 40.26 7.94
C ASP A 162 -3.13 41.40 8.69
N GLY A 163 -2.60 41.12 9.89
CA GLY A 163 -1.97 42.10 10.78
C GLY A 163 -2.98 42.90 11.61
N CYS A 164 -4.28 42.66 11.47
CA CYS A 164 -5.29 43.32 12.30
C CYS A 164 -5.17 42.83 13.76
N ARG A 165 -5.32 43.76 14.70
CA ARG A 165 -5.32 43.47 16.14
C ARG A 165 -6.71 43.64 16.71
N VAL A 166 -7.20 42.58 17.36
CA VAL A 166 -8.51 42.54 18.00
C VAL A 166 -8.32 42.44 19.51
N GLU A 167 -9.11 43.20 20.27
CA GLU A 167 -9.11 43.11 21.72
C GLU A 167 -9.94 41.93 22.20
N GLY A 168 -9.44 41.24 23.23
CA GLY A 168 -10.11 40.13 23.90
C GLY A 168 -9.86 40.15 25.40
N GLN A 169 -10.45 39.19 26.10
CA GLN A 169 -10.29 38.97 27.54
C GLN A 169 -9.74 37.57 27.78
N ALA A 170 -8.65 37.46 28.55
CA ALA A 170 -8.05 36.18 28.90
C ALA A 170 -9.06 35.28 29.62
N TRP A 171 -9.04 33.98 29.31
CA TRP A 171 -9.95 32.95 29.85
C TRP A 171 -11.44 33.14 29.50
N VAL A 172 -11.79 34.15 28.69
CA VAL A 172 -13.17 34.46 28.30
C VAL A 172 -13.32 34.40 26.77
N THR A 173 -12.47 35.13 26.04
CA THR A 173 -12.56 35.21 24.58
C THR A 173 -12.09 33.91 23.94
N THR A 174 -12.89 33.36 23.02
CA THR A 174 -12.55 32.15 22.26
C THR A 174 -12.27 32.46 20.79
N PRO A 175 -11.47 31.63 20.08
CA PRO A 175 -11.31 31.73 18.63
C PRO A 175 -12.64 31.75 17.87
N TYR A 176 -13.64 30.97 18.32
CA TYR A 176 -14.96 30.94 17.70
C TYR A 176 -15.68 32.29 17.81
N GLN A 177 -15.64 32.94 18.98
CA GLN A 177 -16.27 34.25 19.16
C GLN A 177 -15.63 35.31 18.24
N LEU A 178 -14.31 35.28 18.10
CA LEU A 178 -13.58 36.16 17.19
C LEU A 178 -13.95 35.87 15.72
N ALA A 179 -14.05 34.59 15.33
CA ALA A 179 -14.49 34.22 14.00
C ALA A 179 -15.92 34.72 13.69
N CYS A 180 -16.85 34.62 14.64
CA CYS A 180 -18.20 35.18 14.52
C CYS A 180 -18.18 36.70 14.36
N GLY A 181 -17.30 37.39 15.08
CA GLY A 181 -17.11 38.83 14.98
C GLY A 181 -16.60 39.29 13.61
N ILE A 182 -15.81 38.46 12.93
CA ILE A 182 -15.33 38.72 11.56
C ILE A 182 -16.47 38.44 10.55
N SER A 183 -17.01 37.23 10.54
CA SER A 183 -18.21 36.89 9.76
C SER A 183 -18.81 35.55 10.18
N GLN A 184 -20.13 35.43 10.09
CA GLN A 184 -20.82 34.16 10.35
C GLN A 184 -20.37 33.06 9.38
N GLY A 185 -20.10 33.40 8.12
CA GLY A 185 -19.61 32.46 7.11
C GLY A 185 -18.24 31.87 7.44
N LEU A 186 -17.34 32.66 8.04
CA LEU A 186 -16.05 32.16 8.53
C LEU A 186 -16.25 31.21 9.72
N ALA A 187 -17.05 31.60 10.70
CA ALA A 187 -17.33 30.79 11.89
C ALA A 187 -17.99 29.44 11.54
N ASP A 188 -18.94 29.45 10.60
CA ASP A 188 -19.65 28.25 10.15
C ASP A 188 -18.76 27.28 9.37
N ASN A 189 -17.73 27.78 8.68
CA ASN A 189 -16.79 26.97 7.91
C ASN A 189 -15.48 26.67 8.64
N ALA A 190 -15.22 27.31 9.79
CA ALA A 190 -14.06 27.05 10.62
C ALA A 190 -14.06 25.60 11.12
N VAL A 191 -12.93 24.92 11.01
CA VAL A 191 -12.72 23.55 11.49
C VAL A 191 -11.99 23.60 12.83
N ILE A 192 -10.88 24.34 12.86
CA ILE A 192 -10.00 24.48 14.02
C ILE A 192 -9.32 25.86 14.00
N SER A 193 -8.59 26.22 15.06
CA SER A 193 -7.73 27.41 15.08
C SER A 193 -6.27 27.05 15.36
N ARG A 194 -5.36 27.96 14.99
CA ARG A 194 -3.95 27.93 15.38
C ARG A 194 -3.64 29.15 16.24
N VAL A 195 -3.09 28.93 17.42
CA VAL A 195 -2.76 29.97 18.40
C VAL A 195 -1.27 29.91 18.69
N ASN A 196 -0.51 30.96 18.34
CA ASN A 196 0.95 31.00 18.45
C ASN A 196 1.69 29.81 17.79
N GLY A 197 1.14 29.28 16.69
CA GLY A 197 1.71 28.12 15.99
C GLY A 197 1.08 26.78 16.37
N ASP A 198 0.46 26.67 17.54
CA ASP A 198 -0.13 25.43 18.06
C ASP A 198 -1.61 25.29 17.69
N LEU A 199 -2.07 24.07 17.37
CA LEU A 199 -3.49 23.82 17.10
C LEU A 199 -4.33 23.94 18.38
N TRP A 200 -5.49 24.59 18.27
CA TRP A 200 -6.30 25.03 19.40
C TRP A 200 -7.80 24.89 19.11
N ASP A 201 -8.54 24.28 20.05
CA ASP A 201 -10.01 24.10 19.92
C ASP A 201 -10.72 25.46 19.80
N LEU A 202 -11.71 25.55 18.91
CA LEU A 202 -12.40 26.82 18.63
C LEU A 202 -13.15 27.38 19.85
N ASP A 203 -13.62 26.52 20.75
CA ASP A 203 -14.32 26.92 21.98
C ASP A 203 -13.38 27.01 23.21
N ARG A 204 -12.07 26.71 23.06
CA ARG A 204 -11.11 26.85 24.16
C ARG A 204 -10.74 28.33 24.33
N PRO A 205 -10.95 28.93 25.52
CA PRO A 205 -10.60 30.33 25.76
C PRO A 205 -9.11 30.62 25.57
N LEU A 206 -8.80 31.82 25.08
CA LEU A 206 -7.43 32.30 24.93
C LEU A 206 -6.88 32.70 26.29
N GLU A 207 -5.66 32.27 26.60
CA GLU A 207 -5.08 32.43 27.95
C GLU A 207 -4.24 33.71 28.08
N LYS A 208 -3.74 34.24 26.95
CA LYS A 208 -2.85 35.41 26.86
C LYS A 208 -2.90 36.00 25.45
N SER A 209 -2.29 37.18 25.26
CA SER A 209 -2.09 37.76 23.93
C SER A 209 -1.37 36.79 22.99
N CYS A 210 -1.85 36.68 21.75
CA CYS A 210 -1.43 35.64 20.82
C CYS A 210 -1.66 36.03 19.36
N SER A 211 -1.00 35.33 18.44
CA SER A 211 -1.44 35.26 17.04
C SER A 211 -2.52 34.19 16.89
N LEU A 212 -3.55 34.48 16.08
CA LEU A 212 -4.68 33.60 15.81
C LEU A 212 -4.89 33.42 14.31
N GLU A 213 -4.95 32.17 13.87
CA GLU A 213 -5.34 31.79 12.52
C GLU A 213 -6.57 30.86 12.59
N ILE A 214 -7.60 31.11 11.77
CA ILE A 214 -8.77 30.25 11.66
C ILE A 214 -8.60 29.34 10.45
N LEU A 215 -8.52 28.04 10.69
CA LEU A 215 -8.28 27.04 9.66
C LEU A 215 -9.60 26.42 9.17
N ARG A 216 -9.76 26.32 7.86
CA ARG A 216 -10.89 25.64 7.20
C ARG A 216 -10.40 24.31 6.63
N PHE A 217 -11.32 23.52 6.06
CA PHE A 217 -11.04 22.17 5.56
C PHE A 217 -10.05 22.12 4.38
N ASP A 218 -9.70 23.26 3.77
CA ASP A 218 -8.69 23.39 2.72
C ASP A 218 -7.23 23.29 3.25
N ASN A 219 -7.03 23.30 4.57
CA ASN A 219 -5.73 23.17 5.22
C ASN A 219 -5.49 21.74 5.74
N ASP A 220 -4.28 21.20 5.56
CA ASP A 220 -3.92 19.83 5.94
C ASP A 220 -4.10 19.55 7.45
N ASP A 221 -3.70 20.48 8.32
CA ASP A 221 -3.88 20.34 9.78
C ASP A 221 -5.36 20.31 10.16
N ALA A 222 -6.18 21.12 9.48
CA ALA A 222 -7.62 21.11 9.68
C ALA A 222 -8.27 19.81 9.20
N GLN A 223 -7.83 19.25 8.06
CA GLN A 223 -8.30 17.94 7.60
C GLN A 223 -7.96 16.84 8.60
N ALA A 224 -6.74 16.84 9.14
CA ALA A 224 -6.33 15.88 10.15
C ALA A 224 -7.22 15.97 11.41
N VAL A 225 -7.48 17.17 11.94
CA VAL A 225 -8.39 17.39 13.09
C VAL A 225 -9.83 16.97 12.77
N TYR A 226 -10.30 17.26 11.55
CA TYR A 226 -11.63 16.90 11.09
C TYR A 226 -11.83 15.38 11.02
N TRP A 227 -10.87 14.66 10.44
CA TRP A 227 -10.89 13.21 10.36
C TRP A 227 -10.68 12.56 11.72
N HIS A 228 -9.85 13.15 12.59
CA HIS A 228 -9.68 12.68 13.95
C HIS A 228 -11.00 12.78 14.76
N SER A 229 -11.74 13.87 14.59
CA SER A 229 -13.08 14.02 15.17
C SER A 229 -14.08 13.01 14.59
N SER A 230 -13.94 12.67 13.31
CA SER A 230 -14.75 11.64 12.66
C SER A 230 -14.42 10.24 13.16
N ALA A 231 -13.16 9.98 13.53
CA ALA A 231 -12.77 8.76 14.21
C ALA A 231 -13.54 8.61 15.52
N HIS A 232 -13.64 9.65 16.35
CA HIS A 232 -14.41 9.58 17.60
C HIS A 232 -15.90 9.23 17.37
N ILE A 233 -16.52 9.79 16.33
CA ILE A 233 -17.89 9.42 15.94
C ILE A 233 -17.99 7.92 15.60
N LEU A 234 -17.01 7.38 14.88
CA LEU A 234 -16.92 5.96 14.58
C LEU A 234 -16.67 5.13 15.85
N GLY A 235 -15.80 5.58 16.75
CA GLY A 235 -15.51 4.93 18.03
C GLY A 235 -16.77 4.78 18.88
N GLU A 236 -17.59 5.83 18.96
CA GLU A 236 -18.89 5.76 19.64
C GLU A 236 -19.83 4.74 18.98
N ALA A 237 -19.91 4.74 17.64
CA ALA A 237 -20.71 3.76 16.91
C ALA A 237 -20.23 2.32 17.16
N MET A 238 -18.91 2.11 17.24
CA MET A 238 -18.29 0.82 17.52
C MET A 238 -18.54 0.34 18.95
N GLU A 239 -18.45 1.21 19.96
CA GLU A 239 -18.84 0.87 21.35
C GLU A 239 -20.33 0.50 21.42
N ARG A 240 -21.21 1.25 20.75
CA ARG A 240 -22.66 0.99 20.75
C ARG A 240 -23.04 -0.31 20.01
N PHE A 241 -22.29 -0.69 18.98
CA PHE A 241 -22.60 -1.82 18.12
C PHE A 241 -21.93 -3.12 18.59
N TYR A 242 -20.62 -3.07 18.88
CA TYR A 242 -19.84 -4.26 19.23
C TYR A 242 -19.51 -4.38 20.72
N GLY A 243 -19.49 -3.27 21.46
CA GLY A 243 -19.14 -3.27 22.89
C GLY A 243 -17.67 -3.56 23.19
N GLY A 244 -16.80 -3.57 22.18
CA GLY A 244 -15.38 -3.82 22.31
C GLY A 244 -14.59 -2.70 22.99
N CYS A 245 -13.32 -2.99 23.30
CA CYS A 245 -12.39 -2.02 23.87
C CYS A 245 -11.73 -1.19 22.76
N LEU A 246 -12.06 0.10 22.70
CA LEU A 246 -11.40 1.03 21.77
C LEU A 246 -9.90 1.19 22.09
N CYS A 247 -9.10 1.26 21.03
CA CYS A 247 -7.64 1.36 21.09
C CYS A 247 -7.16 2.70 20.49
N TYR A 248 -6.66 2.69 19.26
CA TYR A 248 -6.16 3.87 18.55
C TYR A 248 -7.12 4.34 17.47
N GLY A 249 -7.36 5.66 17.39
CA GLY A 249 -8.21 6.28 16.37
C GLY A 249 -7.57 7.50 15.67
N PRO A 250 -6.40 7.36 15.02
CA PRO A 250 -5.71 8.50 14.43
C PRO A 250 -6.33 8.90 13.07
N PRO A 251 -6.18 10.17 12.66
CA PRO A 251 -6.32 10.53 11.28
C PRO A 251 -5.18 9.92 10.45
N ILE A 252 -5.44 9.69 9.17
CA ILE A 252 -4.46 9.27 8.17
C ILE A 252 -4.58 10.16 6.94
N GLU A 253 -3.63 10.05 6.02
CA GLU A 253 -3.76 10.70 4.72
C GLU A 253 -5.05 10.23 4.04
N ASN A 254 -5.92 11.18 3.69
CA ASN A 254 -7.24 10.92 3.11
C ASN A 254 -8.16 10.04 3.98
N GLY A 255 -8.22 10.28 5.29
CA GLY A 255 -9.27 9.72 6.16
C GLY A 255 -8.84 9.45 7.60
N PHE A 256 -9.40 8.39 8.17
CA PHE A 256 -9.11 7.93 9.53
C PHE A 256 -9.34 6.43 9.65
N TYR A 257 -8.85 5.84 10.74
CA TYR A 257 -9.27 4.52 11.17
C TYR A 257 -9.52 4.49 12.67
N TYR A 258 -10.21 3.44 13.13
CA TYR A 258 -10.28 3.10 14.55
C TYR A 258 -9.98 1.62 14.78
N ASP A 259 -9.10 1.36 15.73
CA ASP A 259 -8.79 0.03 16.25
C ASP A 259 -9.64 -0.29 17.47
N MET A 260 -10.20 -1.50 17.48
CA MET A 260 -10.99 -2.01 18.60
C MET A 260 -10.62 -3.47 18.85
N PHE A 261 -10.49 -3.80 20.12
CA PHE A 261 -10.37 -5.17 20.57
C PHE A 261 -11.76 -5.76 20.85
N LEU A 262 -12.02 -6.95 20.29
CA LEU A 262 -13.22 -7.74 20.53
C LEU A 262 -12.84 -8.99 21.32
N GLU A 263 -13.60 -9.28 22.36
CA GLU A 263 -13.46 -10.55 23.09
C GLU A 263 -14.16 -11.67 22.31
N GLY A 264 -13.37 -12.61 21.78
CA GLY A 264 -13.87 -13.81 21.07
C GLY A 264 -13.50 -13.86 19.58
N PRO A 265 -14.02 -14.87 18.84
CA PRO A 265 -13.69 -15.08 17.43
C PRO A 265 -14.44 -14.15 16.46
N GLN A 266 -15.30 -13.27 16.97
CA GLN A 266 -16.07 -12.34 16.14
C GLN A 266 -15.16 -11.24 15.58
N GLY A 267 -15.24 -11.04 14.26
CA GLY A 267 -14.56 -9.98 13.55
C GLY A 267 -15.55 -9.01 12.92
N VAL A 268 -15.04 -7.90 12.39
CA VAL A 268 -15.87 -6.93 11.66
C VAL A 268 -16.15 -7.47 10.25
N SER A 269 -17.40 -7.38 9.79
CA SER A 269 -17.80 -7.74 8.43
C SER A 269 -18.18 -6.51 7.60
N SER A 270 -17.89 -6.52 6.31
CA SER A 270 -18.31 -5.44 5.38
C SER A 270 -19.83 -5.32 5.25
N THR A 271 -20.58 -6.39 5.56
CA THR A 271 -22.05 -6.35 5.62
C THR A 271 -22.59 -5.49 6.76
N GLU A 272 -21.74 -5.11 7.71
CA GLU A 272 -22.11 -4.34 8.91
C GLU A 272 -21.93 -2.82 8.70
N PHE A 273 -21.25 -2.40 7.63
CA PHE A 273 -20.92 -1.00 7.37
C PHE A 273 -22.15 -0.10 7.30
N GLU A 274 -23.23 -0.54 6.65
CA GLU A 274 -24.47 0.23 6.56
C GLU A 274 -25.08 0.53 7.94
N TYR A 275 -24.94 -0.38 8.91
CA TYR A 275 -25.44 -0.20 10.27
C TYR A 275 -24.57 0.76 11.06
N LEU A 276 -23.23 0.62 10.97
CA LEU A 276 -22.29 1.54 11.60
C LEU A 276 -22.43 2.96 11.05
N GLU A 277 -22.59 3.12 9.74
CA GLU A 277 -22.86 4.43 9.13
C GLU A 277 -24.18 5.03 9.56
N ALA A 278 -25.23 4.22 9.74
CA ALA A 278 -26.51 4.69 10.26
C ALA A 278 -26.38 5.22 11.71
N LEU A 279 -25.58 4.55 12.55
CA LEU A 279 -25.25 5.01 13.90
C LEU A 279 -24.41 6.29 13.88
N CYS A 280 -23.39 6.38 13.03
CA CYS A 280 -22.61 7.60 12.86
C CYS A 280 -23.52 8.78 12.43
N LYS A 281 -24.46 8.53 11.51
CA LYS A 281 -25.45 9.52 11.07
C LYS A 281 -26.39 9.95 12.21
N SER A 282 -26.74 9.07 13.15
CA SER A 282 -27.53 9.49 14.32
C SER A 282 -26.71 10.39 15.25
N VAL A 283 -25.46 10.03 15.54
CA VAL A 283 -24.53 10.82 16.36
C VAL A 283 -24.29 12.22 15.76
N VAL A 284 -24.13 12.30 14.43
CA VAL A 284 -23.99 13.58 13.70
C VAL A 284 -25.25 14.44 13.82
N LYS A 285 -26.45 13.84 13.75
CA LYS A 285 -27.73 14.56 13.89
C LYS A 285 -27.93 15.11 15.30
N GLU A 286 -27.43 14.42 16.31
CA GLU A 286 -27.48 14.86 17.72
C GLU A 286 -26.62 16.11 17.98
N LYS A 287 -25.68 16.46 17.09
CA LYS A 287 -24.76 17.60 17.22
C LYS A 287 -24.05 17.63 18.58
N GLN A 288 -23.61 16.47 19.04
CA GLN A 288 -22.92 16.32 20.32
C GLN A 288 -21.66 17.20 20.35
N PRO A 289 -21.44 18.02 21.40
CA PRO A 289 -20.24 18.84 21.53
C PRO A 289 -19.03 17.98 21.86
N PHE A 290 -17.85 18.42 21.43
CA PHE A 290 -16.58 17.86 21.88
C PHE A 290 -16.08 18.63 23.10
N GLU A 291 -16.09 18.00 24.25
CA GLU A 291 -15.77 18.62 25.54
C GLU A 291 -14.41 18.15 26.03
N ARG A 292 -13.44 19.07 26.06
CA ARG A 292 -12.07 18.82 26.53
C ARG A 292 -11.97 18.95 28.04
N LEU A 293 -11.31 17.99 28.69
CA LEU A 293 -10.85 18.10 30.07
C LEU A 293 -9.38 17.71 30.18
N GLU A 294 -8.66 18.35 31.11
CA GLU A 294 -7.34 17.93 31.53
C GLU A 294 -7.45 17.27 32.91
N VAL A 295 -7.00 16.02 33.02
CA VAL A 295 -7.26 15.14 34.16
C VAL A 295 -5.96 14.44 34.57
N SER A 296 -5.82 14.14 35.87
CA SER A 296 -4.67 13.39 36.38
C SER A 296 -4.62 11.96 35.84
N LYS A 297 -3.41 11.45 35.64
CA LYS A 297 -3.16 10.08 35.19
C LYS A 297 -3.84 9.04 36.10
N GLU A 298 -3.81 9.25 37.41
CA GLU A 298 -4.43 8.35 38.40
C GLU A 298 -5.95 8.26 38.24
N THR A 299 -6.62 9.39 38.04
CA THR A 299 -8.07 9.42 37.83
C THR A 299 -8.45 8.78 36.51
N LEU A 300 -7.66 8.98 35.46
CA LEU A 300 -7.88 8.33 34.15
C LEU A 300 -7.67 6.82 34.20
N LEU A 301 -6.70 6.32 34.99
CA LEU A 301 -6.53 4.89 35.22
C LEU A 301 -7.75 4.26 35.92
N LYS A 302 -8.40 5.01 36.82
CA LYS A 302 -9.68 4.59 37.43
C LYS A 302 -10.81 4.60 36.40
N MET A 303 -10.93 5.68 35.61
CA MET A 303 -11.95 5.84 34.58
C MET A 303 -11.91 4.74 33.51
N PHE A 304 -10.72 4.39 33.04
CA PHE A 304 -10.50 3.41 31.97
C PHE A 304 -10.16 2.00 32.47
N LYS A 305 -10.41 1.68 33.75
CA LYS A 305 -10.08 0.38 34.34
C LYS A 305 -10.60 -0.82 33.54
N TYR A 306 -11.74 -0.66 32.87
CA TYR A 306 -12.36 -1.68 32.03
C TYR A 306 -11.60 -1.93 30.71
N ASN A 307 -10.79 -0.98 30.24
CA ASN A 307 -10.09 -1.03 28.96
C ASN A 307 -8.58 -1.13 29.17
N LYS A 308 -8.07 -2.38 29.13
CA LYS A 308 -6.64 -2.68 29.31
C LYS A 308 -5.73 -1.89 28.37
N PHE A 309 -6.19 -1.57 27.16
CA PHE A 309 -5.38 -0.87 26.16
C PHE A 309 -5.21 0.61 26.49
N LYS A 310 -6.27 1.28 26.96
CA LYS A 310 -6.18 2.66 27.44
C LYS A 310 -5.30 2.77 28.69
N CYS A 311 -5.40 1.79 29.60
CA CYS A 311 -4.49 1.68 30.74
C CYS A 311 -3.02 1.50 30.32
N ARG A 312 -2.74 0.63 29.33
CA ARG A 312 -1.38 0.49 28.77
C ARG A 312 -0.87 1.80 28.18
N ILE A 313 -1.67 2.50 27.37
CA ILE A 313 -1.30 3.81 26.81
C ILE A 313 -0.98 4.83 27.92
N LEU A 314 -1.80 4.91 28.96
CA LEU A 314 -1.56 5.78 30.11
C LEU A 314 -0.23 5.44 30.80
N ASN A 315 0.05 4.16 31.03
CA ASN A 315 1.25 3.74 31.74
C ASN A 315 2.52 3.94 30.93
N GLU A 316 2.51 3.61 29.64
CA GLU A 316 3.70 3.55 28.78
C GLU A 316 3.99 4.86 28.04
N LYS A 317 2.95 5.61 27.62
CA LYS A 317 3.10 6.77 26.73
C LYS A 317 2.84 8.12 27.39
N VAL A 318 2.14 8.15 28.52
CA VAL A 318 1.90 9.38 29.27
C VAL A 318 2.95 9.52 30.38
N THR A 319 3.93 10.38 30.11
CA THR A 319 5.02 10.73 31.03
C THR A 319 4.71 11.94 31.92
N THR A 320 3.60 12.64 31.65
CA THR A 320 3.15 13.82 32.41
C THR A 320 2.18 13.44 33.54
N PRO A 321 2.06 14.24 34.62
CA PRO A 321 1.11 14.01 35.70
C PRO A 321 -0.36 14.08 35.27
N THR A 322 -0.65 14.95 34.30
CA THR A 322 -1.96 15.16 33.69
C THR A 322 -1.92 14.86 32.20
N THR A 323 -3.07 14.49 31.64
CA THR A 323 -3.29 14.39 30.20
C THR A 323 -4.74 14.73 29.89
N THR A 324 -5.08 14.82 28.61
CA THR A 324 -6.39 15.27 28.17
C THR A 324 -7.32 14.12 27.78
N VAL A 325 -8.60 14.34 28.02
CA VAL A 325 -9.70 13.46 27.63
C VAL A 325 -10.75 14.30 26.92
N TYR A 326 -11.37 13.73 25.89
CA TYR A 326 -12.47 14.36 25.18
C TYR A 326 -13.74 13.53 25.34
N ARG A 327 -14.83 14.21 25.69
CA ARG A 327 -16.17 13.63 25.64
C ARG A 327 -16.87 14.07 24.36
N CYS A 328 -17.54 13.12 23.72
CA CYS A 328 -18.46 13.34 22.61
C CYS A 328 -19.71 12.52 22.89
N GLY A 329 -20.76 13.18 23.40
CA GLY A 329 -21.96 12.52 23.88
C GLY A 329 -21.64 11.49 24.98
N PRO A 330 -21.92 10.19 24.77
CA PRO A 330 -21.57 9.15 25.72
C PRO A 330 -20.15 8.60 25.58
N LEU A 331 -19.46 8.89 24.47
CA LEU A 331 -18.06 8.48 24.29
C LEU A 331 -17.16 9.39 25.12
N ILE A 332 -16.22 8.79 25.83
CA ILE A 332 -15.13 9.48 26.52
C ILE A 332 -13.84 8.81 26.07
N ASP A 333 -12.96 9.55 25.41
CA ASP A 333 -11.71 8.99 24.91
C ASP A 333 -10.45 9.77 25.30
N LEU A 334 -9.38 9.02 25.57
CA LEU A 334 -8.04 9.53 25.83
C LEU A 334 -7.46 10.11 24.54
N CYS A 335 -7.37 11.42 24.47
CA CYS A 335 -7.01 12.13 23.26
C CYS A 335 -6.35 13.47 23.59
N ARG A 336 -5.26 13.80 22.89
CA ARG A 336 -4.58 15.12 22.99
C ARG A 336 -5.38 16.25 22.34
N GLY A 337 -6.23 15.91 21.39
CA GLY A 337 -6.97 16.85 20.57
C GLY A 337 -6.05 17.60 19.60
N PRO A 338 -6.55 18.71 19.03
CA PRO A 338 -7.90 19.24 19.24
C PRO A 338 -8.98 18.53 18.42
N HIS A 339 -10.25 18.93 18.61
CA HIS A 339 -11.40 18.44 17.86
C HIS A 339 -12.24 19.57 17.24
N VAL A 340 -13.11 19.22 16.29
CA VAL A 340 -14.16 20.12 15.80
C VAL A 340 -15.15 20.42 16.92
N ARG A 341 -15.87 21.55 16.84
CA ARG A 341 -16.79 21.99 17.92
C ARG A 341 -17.85 20.96 18.30
N HIS A 342 -18.48 20.33 17.31
CA HIS A 342 -19.54 19.34 17.51
C HIS A 342 -19.65 18.37 16.33
N THR A 343 -20.22 17.18 16.56
CA THR A 343 -20.36 16.12 15.54
C THR A 343 -21.11 16.55 14.29
N GLY A 344 -22.06 17.48 14.43
CA GLY A 344 -22.82 18.05 13.31
C GLY A 344 -21.99 18.86 12.29
N LYS A 345 -20.70 19.12 12.55
CA LYS A 345 -19.76 19.66 11.55
C LYS A 345 -19.44 18.62 10.47
N ILE A 346 -19.52 17.34 10.82
CA ILE A 346 -19.32 16.23 9.89
C ILE A 346 -20.58 16.04 9.04
N LYS A 347 -20.54 16.36 7.75
CA LYS A 347 -21.75 16.30 6.88
C LYS A 347 -21.86 15.01 6.09
N ALA A 348 -20.74 14.52 5.57
CA ALA A 348 -20.67 13.29 4.81
C ALA A 348 -19.62 12.39 5.43
N LEU A 349 -19.95 11.12 5.68
CA LEU A 349 -19.07 10.11 6.25
C LEU A 349 -19.34 8.77 5.55
N LYS A 350 -18.28 8.04 5.24
CA LYS A 350 -18.34 6.72 4.63
C LYS A 350 -17.33 5.76 5.25
N ILE A 351 -17.77 4.55 5.56
CA ILE A 351 -16.93 3.43 5.98
C ILE A 351 -16.66 2.59 4.73
N TYR A 352 -15.39 2.34 4.42
CA TYR A 352 -15.03 1.73 3.13
C TYR A 352 -14.15 0.49 3.22
N LYS A 353 -13.54 0.22 4.37
CA LYS A 353 -12.64 -0.92 4.55
C LYS A 353 -12.56 -1.32 6.02
N ASN A 354 -12.37 -2.60 6.27
CA ASN A 354 -11.91 -3.13 7.55
C ASN A 354 -10.69 -4.03 7.36
N SER A 355 -9.89 -4.19 8.40
CA SER A 355 -8.74 -5.11 8.45
C SER A 355 -8.48 -5.58 9.88
N SER A 356 -7.56 -6.52 10.06
CA SER A 356 -6.97 -6.83 11.36
C SER A 356 -5.56 -6.25 11.48
N THR A 357 -5.14 -5.96 12.70
CA THR A 357 -3.76 -5.55 13.01
C THR A 357 -3.36 -6.11 14.37
N TYR A 358 -2.08 -6.06 14.71
CA TYR A 358 -1.60 -6.44 16.04
C TYR A 358 -1.33 -5.19 16.88
N TRP A 359 -1.48 -5.30 18.19
CA TRP A 359 -1.06 -4.22 19.10
C TRP A 359 0.41 -3.84 18.86
N GLU A 360 0.65 -2.57 18.56
CA GLU A 360 1.96 -2.02 18.16
C GLU A 360 2.67 -2.76 17.00
N GLY A 361 1.91 -3.48 16.17
CA GLY A 361 2.46 -4.26 15.05
C GLY A 361 3.23 -5.52 15.48
N ARG A 362 3.15 -5.92 16.75
CA ARG A 362 3.86 -7.08 17.31
C ARG A 362 3.00 -8.34 17.22
N SER A 363 3.42 -9.32 16.44
CA SER A 363 2.62 -10.52 16.13
C SER A 363 2.33 -11.44 17.32
N ASP A 364 3.09 -11.29 18.41
CA ASP A 364 2.92 -11.97 19.69
C ASP A 364 1.88 -11.31 20.61
N MET A 365 1.35 -10.14 20.23
CA MET A 365 0.37 -9.37 21.01
C MET A 365 -1.06 -9.52 20.49
N GLU A 366 -2.04 -8.93 21.20
CA GLU A 366 -3.45 -9.07 20.86
C GLU A 366 -3.81 -8.51 19.46
N THR A 367 -4.63 -9.27 18.73
CA THR A 367 -5.20 -8.85 17.44
C THR A 367 -6.33 -7.85 17.64
N LEU A 368 -6.28 -6.74 16.91
CA LEU A 368 -7.28 -5.67 16.89
C LEU A 368 -8.03 -5.68 15.56
N GLN A 369 -9.30 -5.28 15.60
CA GLN A 369 -10.11 -5.00 14.41
C GLN A 369 -10.00 -3.52 14.07
N ARG A 370 -9.57 -3.22 12.84
CA ARG A 370 -9.42 -1.86 12.31
C ARG A 370 -10.54 -1.55 11.33
N ILE A 371 -11.23 -0.44 11.52
CA ILE A 371 -12.24 0.06 10.58
C ILE A 371 -11.77 1.41 10.01
N TYR A 372 -11.77 1.54 8.68
CA TYR A 372 -11.38 2.75 7.97
C TYR A 372 -12.60 3.56 7.53
N GLY A 373 -12.51 4.87 7.72
CA GLY A 373 -13.53 5.82 7.31
C GLY A 373 -12.94 7.06 6.65
N ILE A 374 -13.79 7.75 5.89
CA ILE A 374 -13.50 9.06 5.29
C ILE A 374 -14.70 9.97 5.55
N SER A 375 -14.45 11.27 5.73
CA SER A 375 -15.50 12.25 5.93
C SER A 375 -15.16 13.60 5.31
N PHE A 376 -16.20 14.37 4.98
CA PHE A 376 -16.11 15.65 4.29
C PHE A 376 -17.15 16.66 4.79
N PRO A 377 -16.87 17.98 4.68
CA PRO A 377 -17.79 19.05 5.07
C PRO A 377 -19.01 19.18 4.16
N ASP A 378 -19.00 18.53 2.99
CA ASP A 378 -20.16 18.44 2.11
C ASP A 378 -20.22 17.09 1.36
N SER A 379 -21.39 16.81 0.77
CA SER A 379 -21.66 15.54 0.06
C SER A 379 -21.12 15.51 -1.37
N LYS A 380 -20.77 16.66 -1.96
CA LYS A 380 -20.17 16.70 -3.31
C LYS A 380 -18.73 16.19 -3.23
N MET A 381 -17.96 16.61 -2.23
CA MET A 381 -16.60 16.11 -1.99
C MET A 381 -16.58 14.59 -1.78
N LEU A 382 -17.55 14.03 -1.04
CA LEU A 382 -17.65 12.58 -0.88
C LEU A 382 -17.91 11.87 -2.22
N LYS A 383 -18.82 12.38 -3.05
CA LYS A 383 -19.09 11.80 -4.39
C LYS A 383 -17.88 11.89 -5.32
N GLU A 384 -17.14 12.98 -5.24
CA GLU A 384 -15.90 13.16 -5.99
C GLU A 384 -14.85 12.15 -5.53
N TRP A 385 -14.65 11.98 -4.22
CA TRP A 385 -13.79 10.95 -3.65
C TRP A 385 -14.22 9.55 -4.09
N GLU A 386 -15.52 9.22 -4.07
CA GLU A 386 -16.05 7.93 -4.53
C GLU A 386 -15.76 7.69 -6.01
N ARG A 387 -15.91 8.72 -6.85
CA ARG A 387 -15.57 8.66 -8.28
C ARG A 387 -14.08 8.37 -8.47
N PHE A 388 -13.20 9.03 -7.71
CA PHE A 388 -11.76 8.79 -7.76
C PHE A 388 -11.40 7.38 -7.28
N GLN A 389 -12.03 6.87 -6.22
CA GLN A 389 -11.81 5.49 -5.74
C GLN A 389 -12.28 4.46 -6.77
N GLU A 390 -13.40 4.71 -7.45
CA GLU A 390 -13.90 3.84 -8.51
C GLU A 390 -12.94 3.80 -9.70
N GLU A 391 -12.43 4.97 -10.11
CA GLU A 391 -11.43 5.06 -11.16
C GLU A 391 -10.12 4.33 -10.78
N ALA A 392 -9.65 4.54 -9.55
CA ALA A 392 -8.48 3.85 -9.00
C ALA A 392 -8.67 2.32 -9.00
N ARG A 393 -9.85 1.84 -8.59
CA ARG A 393 -10.19 0.42 -8.57
C ARG A 393 -10.23 -0.19 -9.98
N ASN A 394 -10.71 0.55 -10.96
CA ASN A 394 -10.73 0.09 -12.35
C ASN A 394 -9.35 0.09 -13.00
N ARG A 395 -8.41 0.88 -12.48
CA ARG A 395 -7.02 0.91 -12.92
C ARG A 395 -6.12 -0.08 -12.18
N ASP A 396 -6.57 -0.67 -11.08
CA ASP A 396 -5.79 -1.57 -10.23
C ASP A 396 -5.11 -2.69 -11.04
N HIS A 397 -3.77 -2.74 -10.98
CA HIS A 397 -2.98 -3.69 -11.75
C HIS A 397 -3.32 -5.16 -11.43
N ARG A 398 -3.85 -5.46 -10.24
CA ARG A 398 -4.25 -6.83 -9.86
C ARG A 398 -5.51 -7.26 -10.60
N LYS A 399 -6.45 -6.32 -10.80
CA LYS A 399 -7.66 -6.56 -11.57
C LYS A 399 -7.32 -6.70 -13.05
N ILE A 400 -6.62 -5.70 -13.60
CA ILE A 400 -6.23 -5.68 -15.02
C ILE A 400 -5.29 -6.84 -15.35
N GLY A 401 -4.32 -7.13 -14.49
CA GLY A 401 -3.37 -8.22 -14.67
C GLY A 401 -4.06 -9.58 -14.75
N LYS A 402 -5.15 -9.79 -14.01
CA LYS A 402 -6.00 -10.98 -14.13
C LYS A 402 -6.82 -10.96 -15.42
N GLU A 403 -7.49 -9.84 -15.73
CA GLU A 403 -8.34 -9.70 -16.92
C GLU A 403 -7.56 -9.86 -18.24
N GLN A 404 -6.30 -9.41 -18.27
CA GLN A 404 -5.42 -9.51 -19.43
C GLN A 404 -4.52 -10.76 -19.43
N GLU A 405 -4.61 -11.59 -18.39
CA GLU A 405 -3.80 -12.80 -18.21
C GLU A 405 -2.29 -12.51 -18.23
N LEU A 406 -1.88 -11.48 -17.48
CA LEU A 406 -0.48 -11.07 -17.36
C LEU A 406 0.26 -11.88 -16.29
N PHE A 407 -0.38 -12.10 -15.14
CA PHE A 407 0.25 -12.79 -14.02
C PHE A 407 -0.78 -13.32 -13.01
N PHE A 408 -0.32 -14.21 -12.13
CA PHE A 408 -1.05 -14.65 -10.94
C PHE A 408 -0.11 -14.85 -9.74
N PHE A 409 -0.70 -15.01 -8.56
CA PHE A 409 0.01 -15.36 -7.32
C PHE A 409 -0.54 -16.67 -6.77
N HIS A 410 0.29 -17.41 -6.04
CA HIS A 410 -0.08 -18.69 -5.44
C HIS A 410 0.42 -18.79 -4.00
N ASP A 411 -0.37 -19.38 -3.10
CA ASP A 411 -0.06 -19.46 -1.66
C ASP A 411 1.19 -20.30 -1.33
N LEU A 412 1.64 -21.14 -2.28
CA LEU A 412 2.89 -21.88 -2.16
C LEU A 412 4.15 -21.00 -2.36
N SER A 413 4.00 -19.80 -2.92
CA SER A 413 5.07 -18.81 -2.99
C SER A 413 4.50 -17.39 -2.75
N PRO A 414 4.08 -17.07 -1.51
CA PRO A 414 3.48 -15.78 -1.19
C PRO A 414 4.43 -14.65 -1.53
N GLY A 415 3.94 -13.62 -2.22
CA GLY A 415 4.75 -12.47 -2.62
C GLY A 415 5.71 -12.75 -3.78
N SER A 416 5.62 -13.91 -4.43
CA SER A 416 6.34 -14.23 -5.66
C SER A 416 5.36 -14.34 -6.82
N CYS A 417 5.55 -13.51 -7.85
CA CYS A 417 4.67 -13.45 -9.01
C CYS A 417 4.96 -14.59 -10.00
N PHE A 418 3.89 -15.19 -10.55
CA PHE A 418 3.95 -16.04 -11.75
C PHE A 418 3.55 -15.21 -12.97
N PHE A 419 4.52 -14.83 -13.79
CA PHE A 419 4.24 -14.17 -15.06
C PHE A 419 3.76 -15.19 -16.10
N LEU A 420 2.60 -14.92 -16.69
CA LEU A 420 2.06 -15.66 -17.83
C LEU A 420 2.71 -15.17 -19.13
N PRO A 421 2.55 -15.85 -20.28
CA PRO A 421 3.27 -15.48 -21.52
C PRO A 421 3.19 -14.00 -21.90
N ARG A 422 2.02 -13.36 -21.73
CA ARG A 422 1.81 -11.94 -22.01
C ARG A 422 2.45 -11.00 -20.98
N GLY A 423 2.47 -11.40 -19.71
CA GLY A 423 3.22 -10.66 -18.68
C GLY A 423 4.74 -10.82 -18.82
N ALA A 424 5.20 -12.00 -19.24
CA ALA A 424 6.61 -12.25 -19.52
C ALA A 424 7.10 -11.43 -20.73
N TYR A 425 6.25 -11.25 -21.76
CA TYR A 425 6.55 -10.33 -22.86
C TYR A 425 6.79 -8.90 -22.37
N LEU A 426 5.90 -8.36 -21.51
CA LEU A 426 6.07 -7.04 -20.89
C LEU A 426 7.40 -6.96 -20.12
N TYR A 427 7.66 -7.97 -19.29
CA TYR A 427 8.86 -8.08 -18.47
C TYR A 427 10.14 -8.01 -19.31
N ASN A 428 10.22 -8.83 -20.36
CA ASN A 428 11.38 -8.90 -21.23
C ASN A 428 11.53 -7.62 -22.05
N THR A 429 10.44 -7.07 -22.58
CA THR A 429 10.46 -5.83 -23.36
C THR A 429 11.00 -4.65 -22.54
N LEU A 430 10.62 -4.54 -21.26
CA LEU A 430 11.16 -3.52 -20.35
C LEU A 430 12.64 -3.76 -20.02
N THR A 431 13.02 -5.01 -19.80
CA THR A 431 14.40 -5.38 -19.51
C THR A 431 15.30 -5.07 -20.70
N ASP A 432 14.89 -5.46 -21.91
CA ASP A 432 15.64 -5.26 -23.14
C ASP A 432 15.76 -3.77 -23.49
N PHE A 433 14.70 -2.98 -23.27
CA PHE A 433 14.78 -1.52 -23.38
C PHE A 433 15.91 -0.95 -22.52
N ILE A 434 15.99 -1.35 -21.24
CA ILE A 434 17.03 -0.85 -20.36
C ILE A 434 18.42 -1.38 -20.75
N ARG A 435 18.53 -2.63 -21.21
CA ARG A 435 19.79 -3.18 -21.73
C ARG A 435 20.31 -2.40 -22.93
N GLU A 436 19.44 -1.98 -23.85
CA GLU A 436 19.85 -1.11 -24.97
C GLU A 436 20.45 0.21 -24.46
N GLU A 437 19.83 0.82 -23.45
CA GLU A 437 20.33 2.06 -22.86
C GLU A 437 21.63 1.85 -22.05
N TYR A 438 21.83 0.66 -21.46
CA TYR A 438 23.08 0.25 -20.82
C TYR A 438 24.23 0.22 -21.82
N CYS A 439 24.03 -0.44 -22.96
CA CYS A 439 25.01 -0.51 -24.03
C CYS A 439 25.38 0.90 -24.53
N ARG A 440 24.40 1.78 -24.75
CA ARG A 440 24.63 3.18 -25.20
C ARG A 440 25.44 4.01 -24.20
N ARG A 441 25.34 3.69 -22.91
CA ARG A 441 25.98 4.43 -21.80
C ARG A 441 27.21 3.73 -21.23
N GLY A 442 27.69 2.68 -21.88
CA GLY A 442 28.91 1.97 -21.48
C GLY A 442 28.79 1.22 -20.16
N PHE A 443 27.60 0.74 -19.81
CA PHE A 443 27.41 -0.23 -18.73
C PHE A 443 27.78 -1.63 -19.23
N GLN A 444 28.36 -2.43 -18.34
CA GLN A 444 28.68 -3.83 -18.59
C GLN A 444 27.71 -4.69 -17.77
N GLU A 445 26.84 -5.44 -18.45
CA GLU A 445 25.93 -6.37 -17.78
C GLU A 445 26.72 -7.56 -17.22
N VAL A 446 26.49 -7.88 -15.96
CA VAL A 446 27.12 -8.98 -15.22
C VAL A 446 26.05 -9.88 -14.61
N ALA A 447 26.43 -11.12 -14.30
CA ALA A 447 25.60 -12.06 -13.56
C ALA A 447 26.32 -12.48 -12.27
N SER A 448 25.62 -12.39 -11.15
CA SER A 448 26.14 -12.71 -9.82
C SER A 448 25.31 -13.82 -9.14
N PRO A 449 25.89 -14.65 -8.26
CA PRO A 449 25.17 -15.68 -7.50
C PRO A 449 23.93 -15.14 -6.75
N ASN A 450 22.98 -16.02 -6.47
CA ASN A 450 21.78 -15.70 -5.68
C ASN A 450 21.93 -16.01 -4.18
N ILE A 451 22.85 -16.90 -3.83
CA ILE A 451 23.04 -17.41 -2.47
C ILE A 451 24.47 -17.09 -2.05
N TYR A 452 24.64 -16.50 -0.87
CA TYR A 452 25.94 -16.16 -0.29
C TYR A 452 26.01 -16.56 1.17
N ASN A 453 27.23 -16.83 1.64
CA ASN A 453 27.55 -17.00 3.05
C ASN A 453 27.28 -15.69 3.83
N SER A 454 26.82 -15.79 5.08
CA SER A 454 26.49 -14.62 5.93
C SER A 454 27.65 -13.64 6.10
N LYS A 455 28.89 -14.16 6.07
CA LYS A 455 30.14 -13.38 6.14
C LYS A 455 30.20 -12.24 5.12
N LEU A 456 29.60 -12.40 3.93
CA LEU A 456 29.52 -11.33 2.94
C LEU A 456 28.69 -10.14 3.46
N TRP A 457 27.54 -10.45 4.05
CA TRP A 457 26.60 -9.45 4.56
C TRP A 457 27.14 -8.80 5.83
N GLU A 458 27.83 -9.55 6.69
CA GLU A 458 28.55 -9.04 7.86
C GLU A 458 29.65 -8.06 7.45
N THR A 459 30.46 -8.41 6.44
CA THR A 459 31.50 -7.54 5.88
C THR A 459 30.87 -6.24 5.35
N SER A 460 29.79 -6.36 4.57
CA SER A 460 29.08 -5.22 4.02
C SER A 460 28.36 -4.34 5.06
N GLY A 461 28.10 -4.86 6.27
CA GLY A 461 27.32 -4.18 7.31
C GLY A 461 25.80 -4.41 7.22
N HIS A 462 25.34 -5.06 6.15
CA HIS A 462 23.91 -5.34 5.96
C HIS A 462 23.37 -6.39 6.91
N TRP A 463 24.21 -7.29 7.43
CA TRP A 463 23.73 -8.28 8.41
C TRP A 463 23.17 -7.60 9.65
N GLN A 464 23.85 -6.59 10.19
CA GLN A 464 23.46 -5.90 11.43
C GLN A 464 22.20 -5.03 11.27
N HIS A 465 21.89 -4.62 10.04
CA HIS A 465 20.79 -3.68 9.76
C HIS A 465 19.63 -4.29 8.99
N TYR A 466 19.81 -5.46 8.37
CA TYR A 466 18.88 -6.01 7.38
C TYR A 466 18.61 -7.52 7.53
N SER A 467 19.26 -8.22 8.46
CA SER A 467 19.11 -9.68 8.64
C SER A 467 17.66 -10.13 8.79
N ASP A 468 16.85 -9.36 9.52
CA ASP A 468 15.44 -9.70 9.80
C ASP A 468 14.59 -9.72 8.52
N ASN A 469 15.03 -8.99 7.49
CA ASN A 469 14.39 -8.91 6.18
C ASN A 469 15.07 -9.79 5.13
N MET A 470 15.95 -10.72 5.53
CA MET A 470 16.64 -11.65 4.64
C MET A 470 16.08 -13.07 4.78
N PHE A 471 16.07 -13.82 3.68
CA PHE A 471 15.86 -15.26 3.75
C PHE A 471 17.20 -15.93 4.01
N SER A 472 17.39 -16.45 5.22
CA SER A 472 18.58 -17.19 5.63
C SER A 472 18.26 -18.64 5.97
N PHE A 473 19.21 -19.53 5.73
CA PHE A 473 19.12 -20.95 6.03
C PHE A 473 20.48 -21.52 6.40
N PRO A 474 20.55 -22.51 7.31
CA PRO A 474 21.80 -23.18 7.65
C PRO A 474 22.26 -24.07 6.49
N VAL A 475 23.57 -24.05 6.22
CA VAL A 475 24.24 -24.98 5.30
C VAL A 475 25.51 -25.46 6.00
N GLU A 476 25.53 -26.74 6.35
CA GLU A 476 26.59 -27.33 7.17
C GLU A 476 26.78 -26.57 8.50
N GLN A 477 27.94 -25.93 8.70
CA GLN A 477 28.27 -25.17 9.91
C GLN A 477 28.09 -23.65 9.74
N ASP A 478 27.78 -23.19 8.53
CA ASP A 478 27.64 -21.77 8.20
C ASP A 478 26.18 -21.39 7.91
N VAL A 479 25.87 -20.10 8.00
CA VAL A 479 24.57 -19.56 7.57
C VAL A 479 24.71 -18.97 6.18
N PHE A 480 23.81 -19.33 5.28
CA PHE A 480 23.70 -18.74 3.97
C PHE A 480 22.41 -17.95 3.86
N ALA A 481 22.39 -16.97 2.96
CA ALA A 481 21.21 -16.17 2.69
C ALA A 481 21.04 -15.90 1.20
N LEU A 482 19.79 -15.79 0.77
CA LEU A 482 19.45 -15.23 -0.54
C LEU A 482 19.81 -13.74 -0.55
N LYS A 483 20.39 -13.26 -1.66
CA LYS A 483 20.78 -11.85 -1.78
C LYS A 483 19.55 -10.91 -1.71
N PRO A 484 19.55 -9.91 -0.83
CA PRO A 484 18.53 -8.85 -0.83
C PRO A 484 18.88 -7.65 -1.74
N MET A 485 20.12 -7.62 -2.24
CA MET A 485 20.70 -6.58 -3.11
C MET A 485 21.95 -7.11 -3.82
N ASN A 486 22.38 -6.47 -4.92
CA ASN A 486 23.54 -6.93 -5.70
C ASN A 486 24.88 -6.31 -5.26
N CYS A 487 24.87 -5.18 -4.57
CA CYS A 487 26.05 -4.35 -4.32
C CYS A 487 27.26 -5.11 -3.71
N PRO A 488 27.09 -5.94 -2.67
CA PRO A 488 28.21 -6.70 -2.10
C PRO A 488 28.84 -7.69 -3.09
N GLY A 489 28.04 -8.31 -3.97
CA GLY A 489 28.56 -9.17 -5.03
C GLY A 489 29.40 -8.39 -6.05
N HIS A 490 28.94 -7.18 -6.42
CA HIS A 490 29.69 -6.32 -7.34
C HIS A 490 31.00 -5.79 -6.73
N CYS A 491 31.06 -5.62 -5.41
CA CYS A 491 32.32 -5.30 -4.70
C CYS A 491 33.35 -6.43 -4.85
N LEU A 492 32.92 -7.70 -4.74
CA LEU A 492 33.79 -8.86 -5.00
C LEU A 492 34.27 -8.89 -6.46
N MET A 493 33.41 -8.54 -7.41
CA MET A 493 33.80 -8.47 -8.83
C MET A 493 34.80 -7.34 -9.09
N PHE A 494 34.64 -6.20 -8.42
CA PHE A 494 35.61 -5.12 -8.48
C PHE A 494 36.98 -5.58 -7.95
N SER A 495 37.01 -6.20 -6.76
CA SER A 495 38.24 -6.62 -6.08
C SER A 495 38.91 -7.86 -6.67
N HIS A 496 38.25 -8.59 -7.57
CA HIS A 496 38.80 -9.82 -8.18
C HIS A 496 40.17 -9.61 -8.86
N ARG A 497 40.44 -8.41 -9.39
CA ARG A 497 41.75 -8.04 -9.93
C ARG A 497 42.11 -6.58 -9.63
N PRO A 498 43.40 -6.22 -9.64
CA PRO A 498 43.84 -4.82 -9.56
C PRO A 498 43.16 -3.96 -10.63
N ARG A 499 42.77 -2.74 -10.23
CA ARG A 499 42.09 -1.75 -11.07
C ARG A 499 42.97 -0.54 -11.30
N SER A 500 43.04 -0.03 -12.53
CA SER A 500 43.74 1.22 -12.82
C SER A 500 42.74 2.39 -12.80
N TRP A 501 43.20 3.59 -12.41
CA TRP A 501 42.41 4.83 -12.56
C TRP A 501 41.90 5.04 -14.00
N ARG A 502 42.57 4.49 -15.01
CA ARG A 502 42.18 4.55 -16.43
C ARG A 502 40.92 3.74 -16.75
N GLU A 503 40.59 2.76 -15.92
CA GLU A 503 39.39 1.93 -16.06
C GLU A 503 38.17 2.57 -15.39
N LEU A 504 38.37 3.62 -14.59
CA LEU A 504 37.29 4.34 -13.92
C LEU A 504 36.77 5.49 -14.81
N PRO A 505 35.45 5.64 -14.96
CA PRO A 505 34.39 4.96 -14.22
C PRO A 505 34.08 3.54 -14.73
N LEU A 506 34.05 2.56 -13.83
CA LEU A 506 33.64 1.18 -14.12
C LEU A 506 32.15 1.04 -13.78
N ARG A 507 31.33 0.68 -14.78
CA ARG A 507 29.86 0.61 -14.63
C ARG A 507 29.37 -0.83 -14.76
N LEU A 508 28.98 -1.46 -13.65
CA LEU A 508 28.43 -2.81 -13.65
C LEU A 508 26.92 -2.76 -13.52
N ALA A 509 26.20 -3.47 -14.39
CA ALA A 509 24.74 -3.57 -14.34
C ALA A 509 24.31 -5.03 -14.15
N ASP A 510 23.24 -5.28 -13.39
CA ASP A 510 22.83 -6.64 -13.03
C ASP A 510 21.32 -6.71 -12.84
N PHE A 511 20.66 -7.51 -13.68
CA PHE A 511 19.24 -7.87 -13.53
C PHE A 511 19.05 -9.07 -12.59
N GLY A 512 19.96 -9.27 -11.64
CA GLY A 512 19.97 -10.40 -10.72
C GLY A 512 18.69 -10.51 -9.89
N VAL A 513 18.31 -11.75 -9.57
CA VAL A 513 17.12 -12.03 -8.76
C VAL A 513 17.41 -11.70 -7.29
N LEU A 514 16.59 -10.83 -6.72
CA LEU A 514 16.69 -10.39 -5.34
C LEU A 514 15.53 -10.93 -4.51
N HIS A 515 15.80 -11.18 -3.23
CA HIS A 515 14.82 -11.66 -2.28
C HIS A 515 14.82 -10.85 -0.98
N ARG A 516 13.64 -10.38 -0.55
CA ARG A 516 13.42 -9.71 0.73
C ARG A 516 12.30 -10.40 1.48
N ASN A 517 12.53 -10.75 2.75
CA ASN A 517 11.55 -11.41 3.61
C ASN A 517 10.51 -10.41 4.14
N GLU A 518 9.77 -9.80 3.23
CA GLU A 518 8.68 -8.88 3.54
C GLU A 518 7.59 -9.59 4.36
N LEU A 519 7.02 -8.87 5.34
CA LEU A 519 5.91 -9.37 6.15
C LEU A 519 4.71 -9.69 5.25
N SER A 520 4.10 -10.87 5.44
CA SER A 520 3.03 -11.38 4.57
C SER A 520 1.85 -10.40 4.43
N GLY A 521 1.49 -9.72 5.51
CA GLY A 521 0.40 -8.71 5.53
C GLY A 521 0.71 -7.43 4.75
N THR A 522 1.96 -7.21 4.34
CA THR A 522 2.38 -6.02 3.57
C THR A 522 2.45 -6.28 2.07
N LEU A 523 2.39 -7.54 1.64
CA LEU A 523 2.47 -7.93 0.24
C LEU A 523 1.25 -7.41 -0.53
N THR A 524 1.48 -6.80 -1.70
CA THR A 524 0.40 -6.23 -2.50
C THR A 524 0.70 -6.33 -3.99
N GLY A 525 0.13 -7.35 -4.64
CA GLY A 525 0.28 -7.57 -6.07
C GLY A 525 1.75 -7.48 -6.49
N LEU A 526 2.02 -6.66 -7.50
CA LEU A 526 3.38 -6.42 -8.02
C LEU A 526 4.10 -5.23 -7.36
N THR A 527 3.42 -4.39 -6.57
CA THR A 527 4.02 -3.18 -5.99
C THR A 527 4.87 -3.45 -4.75
N ARG A 528 4.64 -4.58 -4.05
CA ARG A 528 5.45 -5.07 -2.94
C ARG A 528 5.48 -6.60 -2.93
N VAL A 529 6.63 -7.16 -3.24
CA VAL A 529 6.89 -8.58 -3.50
C VAL A 529 8.12 -9.04 -2.72
N ARG A 530 8.22 -10.35 -2.47
CA ARG A 530 9.40 -10.98 -1.83
C ARG A 530 10.50 -11.27 -2.83
N ARG A 531 10.14 -11.66 -4.06
CA ARG A 531 11.07 -11.88 -5.17
C ARG A 531 10.90 -10.78 -6.19
N PHE A 532 12.00 -10.18 -6.62
CA PHE A 532 12.00 -9.17 -7.68
C PHE A 532 13.33 -9.13 -8.44
N GLN A 533 13.34 -8.54 -9.63
CA GLN A 533 14.59 -8.12 -10.28
C GLN A 533 14.55 -6.62 -10.49
N GLN A 534 15.68 -5.97 -10.26
CA GLN A 534 15.83 -4.54 -10.47
C GLN A 534 16.76 -4.30 -11.65
N ASP A 535 16.61 -3.13 -12.28
CA ASP A 535 17.60 -2.61 -13.20
C ASP A 535 18.79 -2.00 -12.42
N ASP A 536 19.36 -2.82 -11.54
CA ASP A 536 20.38 -2.41 -10.59
C ASP A 536 21.71 -2.20 -11.29
N ALA A 537 22.43 -1.15 -10.91
CA ALA A 537 23.76 -0.89 -11.40
C ALA A 537 24.62 -0.14 -10.38
N HIS A 538 25.91 -0.46 -10.40
CA HIS A 538 26.93 0.10 -9.53
C HIS A 538 28.04 0.71 -10.36
N ILE A 539 28.24 2.03 -10.21
CA ILE A 539 29.31 2.77 -10.87
C ILE A 539 30.43 2.98 -9.85
N PHE A 540 31.59 2.40 -10.11
CA PHE A 540 32.81 2.65 -9.35
C PHE A 540 33.55 3.79 -10.02
N CYS A 541 33.69 4.92 -9.34
CA CYS A 541 34.31 6.12 -9.88
C CYS A 541 35.23 6.79 -8.86
N THR A 542 36.00 7.78 -9.30
CA THR A 542 36.79 8.64 -8.41
C THR A 542 35.92 9.79 -7.87
N MET A 543 36.34 10.44 -6.77
CA MET A 543 35.62 11.60 -6.20
C MET A 543 35.39 12.73 -7.21
N GLU A 544 36.34 12.94 -8.13
CA GLU A 544 36.26 13.97 -9.17
C GLU A 544 35.23 13.64 -10.26
N GLN A 545 34.89 12.37 -10.43
CA GLN A 545 33.96 11.90 -11.48
C GLN A 545 32.50 11.88 -11.02
N ILE A 546 32.21 12.06 -9.72
CA ILE A 546 30.86 11.94 -9.14
C ILE A 546 29.84 12.83 -9.87
N GLU A 547 30.14 14.12 -10.05
CA GLU A 547 29.21 15.07 -10.69
C GLU A 547 28.92 14.67 -12.15
N SER A 548 29.94 14.24 -12.90
CA SER A 548 29.77 13.80 -14.29
C SER A 548 28.93 12.52 -14.42
N GLU A 549 29.13 11.54 -13.52
CA GLU A 549 28.37 10.30 -13.52
C GLU A 549 26.93 10.53 -13.02
N MET A 550 26.74 11.43 -12.04
CA MET A 550 25.40 11.82 -11.59
C MET A 550 24.59 12.46 -12.72
N LYS A 551 25.20 13.38 -13.47
CA LYS A 551 24.58 13.98 -14.66
C LYS A 551 24.19 12.92 -15.70
N GLY A 552 25.06 11.94 -15.93
CA GLY A 552 24.78 10.80 -16.81
C GLY A 552 23.59 9.96 -16.32
N CYS A 553 23.47 9.73 -15.01
CA CYS A 553 22.33 9.02 -14.42
C CYS A 553 21.02 9.81 -14.52
N LEU A 554 21.05 11.13 -14.29
CA LEU A 554 19.87 12.01 -14.41
C LEU A 554 19.39 12.14 -15.87
N ASP A 555 20.31 12.23 -16.83
CA ASP A 555 19.94 12.20 -18.26
C ASP A 555 19.34 10.85 -18.66
N PHE A 556 19.89 9.74 -18.16
CA PHE A 556 19.33 8.42 -18.39
C PHE A 556 17.90 8.30 -17.82
N LEU A 557 17.69 8.78 -16.59
CA LEU A 557 16.38 8.84 -15.98
C LEU A 557 15.36 9.59 -16.87
N ARG A 558 15.72 10.79 -17.32
CA ARG A 558 14.87 11.61 -18.21
C ARG A 558 14.52 10.86 -19.49
N CYS A 559 15.53 10.29 -20.17
CA CYS A 559 15.33 9.55 -21.41
C CYS A 559 14.33 8.39 -21.24
N VAL A 560 14.42 7.63 -20.15
CA VAL A 560 13.50 6.51 -19.88
C VAL A 560 12.10 7.00 -19.52
N TYR A 561 11.99 8.03 -18.69
CA TYR A 561 10.68 8.50 -18.21
C TYR A 561 9.91 9.26 -19.29
N ASP A 562 10.60 9.95 -20.20
CA ASP A 562 10.01 10.59 -21.36
C ASP A 562 9.33 9.57 -22.30
N VAL A 563 9.95 8.41 -22.51
CA VAL A 563 9.38 7.30 -23.29
C VAL A 563 8.05 6.83 -22.70
N PHE A 564 7.96 6.75 -21.37
CA PHE A 564 6.71 6.39 -20.68
C PHE A 564 5.73 7.56 -20.53
N GLY A 565 6.19 8.81 -20.73
CA GLY A 565 5.41 10.01 -20.47
C GLY A 565 5.19 10.30 -18.99
N PHE A 566 6.11 9.88 -18.11
CA PHE A 566 6.01 10.11 -16.68
C PHE A 566 6.58 11.46 -16.27
N SER A 567 5.81 12.21 -15.47
CA SER A 567 6.34 13.32 -14.68
C SER A 567 6.94 12.81 -13.37
N PHE A 568 8.03 13.41 -12.91
CA PHE A 568 8.71 13.00 -11.68
C PHE A 568 9.03 14.20 -10.78
N GLN A 569 9.23 13.92 -9.49
CA GLN A 569 9.72 14.87 -8.49
C GLN A 569 11.02 14.37 -7.90
N LEU A 570 11.99 15.28 -7.81
CA LEU A 570 13.31 15.02 -7.24
C LEU A 570 13.34 15.43 -5.77
N HIS A 571 13.83 14.54 -4.91
CA HIS A 571 14.08 14.83 -3.50
C HIS A 571 15.54 14.56 -3.16
N LEU A 572 16.21 15.54 -2.54
CA LEU A 572 17.55 15.36 -1.98
C LEU A 572 17.44 14.90 -0.54
N SER A 573 17.75 13.64 -0.30
CA SER A 573 17.68 13.00 1.02
C SER A 573 19.05 13.05 1.70
N THR A 574 19.15 13.87 2.75
CA THR A 574 20.42 14.18 3.45
C THR A 574 20.67 13.28 4.64
N ARG A 575 21.85 13.42 5.27
CA ARG A 575 22.36 12.59 6.36
C ARG A 575 21.33 12.32 7.47
N PRO A 576 21.04 11.04 7.78
CA PRO A 576 20.17 10.65 8.90
C PRO A 576 20.86 10.82 10.26
N GLU A 577 20.12 10.71 11.37
CA GLU A 577 20.68 10.75 12.73
C GLU A 577 21.71 9.63 12.98
N LYS A 578 21.46 8.44 12.43
CA LYS A 578 22.36 7.28 12.48
C LYS A 578 23.07 7.12 11.14
N TYR A 579 24.32 7.58 11.03
CA TYR A 579 25.12 7.50 9.81
C TYR A 579 26.51 6.92 10.08
N LEU A 580 27.17 6.44 9.01
CA LEU A 580 28.56 5.98 9.03
C LEU A 580 29.46 6.93 8.23
N GLY A 581 30.74 7.02 8.63
CA GLY A 581 31.77 7.81 7.94
C GLY A 581 31.93 9.25 8.43
N ASP A 582 32.87 9.95 7.82
CA ASP A 582 33.27 11.29 8.24
C ASP A 582 32.28 12.38 7.80
N ILE A 583 31.97 13.32 8.71
CA ILE A 583 31.08 14.46 8.46
C ILE A 583 31.55 15.28 7.25
N ALA A 584 32.86 15.44 7.07
CA ALA A 584 33.41 16.21 5.96
C ALA A 584 33.07 15.59 4.59
N VAL A 585 33.14 14.25 4.48
CA VAL A 585 32.77 13.50 3.27
C VAL A 585 31.27 13.64 2.99
N TRP A 586 30.45 13.55 4.03
CA TRP A 586 29.00 13.77 3.92
C TRP A 586 28.66 15.17 3.40
N ASN A 587 29.24 16.21 4.00
CA ASN A 587 28.98 17.59 3.58
C ASN A 587 29.42 17.83 2.13
N GLN A 588 30.53 17.22 1.70
CA GLN A 588 30.98 17.28 0.31
C GLN A 588 30.01 16.54 -0.63
N ALA A 589 29.59 15.34 -0.28
CA ALA A 589 28.68 14.52 -1.07
C ALA A 589 27.30 15.18 -1.24
N GLU A 590 26.73 15.72 -0.16
CA GLU A 590 25.46 16.46 -0.19
C GLU A 590 25.54 17.66 -1.13
N LYS A 591 26.65 18.42 -1.05
CA LYS A 591 26.88 19.57 -1.93
C LYS A 591 27.05 19.18 -3.40
N GLN A 592 27.75 18.07 -3.69
CA GLN A 592 27.88 17.58 -5.06
C GLN A 592 26.54 17.12 -5.65
N LEU A 593 25.69 16.46 -4.86
CA LEU A 593 24.34 16.09 -5.28
C LEU A 593 23.46 17.33 -5.51
N GLU A 594 23.54 18.32 -4.62
CA GLU A 594 22.84 19.60 -4.76
C GLU A 594 23.26 20.33 -6.05
N ASN A 595 24.56 20.43 -6.31
CA ASN A 595 25.09 21.02 -7.54
C ASN A 595 24.57 20.28 -8.79
N SER A 596 24.60 18.95 -8.77
CA SER A 596 24.13 18.11 -9.89
C SER A 596 22.64 18.31 -10.16
N LEU A 597 21.83 18.44 -9.11
CA LEU A 597 20.40 18.74 -9.21
C LEU A 597 20.13 20.14 -9.76
N ASN A 598 20.88 21.14 -9.28
CA ASN A 598 20.75 22.53 -9.74
C ASN A 598 21.14 22.66 -11.22
N GLU A 599 22.18 21.97 -11.68
CA GLU A 599 22.59 21.97 -13.08
C GLU A 599 21.61 21.20 -13.98
N PHE A 600 20.97 20.15 -13.46
CA PHE A 600 19.94 19.40 -14.18
C PHE A 600 18.72 20.28 -14.53
N GLY A 601 18.45 21.32 -13.74
CA GLY A 601 17.49 22.38 -14.07
C GLY A 601 16.02 22.05 -13.73
N GLU A 602 15.74 20.87 -13.18
CA GLU A 602 14.41 20.48 -12.72
C GLU A 602 14.18 20.85 -11.24
N PRO A 603 12.94 21.24 -10.85
CA PRO A 603 12.62 21.53 -9.45
C PRO A 603 12.83 20.32 -8.53
N TRP A 604 13.52 20.55 -7.41
CA TRP A 604 13.75 19.53 -6.39
C TRP A 604 13.41 20.05 -4.98
N LYS A 605 13.18 19.13 -4.05
CA LYS A 605 12.88 19.43 -2.64
C LYS A 605 13.89 18.77 -1.71
N LEU A 606 14.21 19.42 -0.60
CA LEU A 606 15.01 18.81 0.44
C LEU A 606 14.16 17.83 1.26
N ASN A 607 14.72 16.68 1.60
CA ASN A 607 14.11 15.66 2.46
C ASN A 607 15.07 15.33 3.62
N PRO A 608 15.14 16.19 4.65
CA PRO A 608 16.16 16.09 5.68
C PRO A 608 16.11 14.77 6.45
N GLY A 609 17.26 14.11 6.59
CA GLY A 609 17.41 12.92 7.43
C GLY A 609 16.93 11.60 6.83
N ASP A 610 16.52 11.58 5.56
CA ASP A 610 16.03 10.37 4.88
C ASP A 610 17.09 9.66 4.02
N GLY A 611 18.36 10.11 4.07
CA GLY A 611 19.49 9.49 3.40
C GLY A 611 19.77 8.05 3.88
N ALA A 612 20.49 7.26 3.07
CA ALA A 612 20.92 5.93 3.50
C ALA A 612 22.00 6.05 4.59
N PHE A 613 22.20 5.01 5.42
CA PHE A 613 23.20 5.07 6.49
C PHE A 613 24.66 5.22 5.97
N TYR A 614 24.90 4.94 4.69
CA TYR A 614 26.20 4.98 4.02
C TYR A 614 26.43 6.17 3.07
N GLY A 615 25.41 7.00 2.84
CA GLY A 615 25.54 8.21 2.02
C GLY A 615 24.22 8.86 1.61
N PRO A 616 24.27 10.09 1.05
CA PRO A 616 23.09 10.81 0.60
C PRO A 616 22.56 10.23 -0.71
N LYS A 617 21.28 10.48 -1.00
CA LYS A 617 20.61 9.96 -2.20
C LYS A 617 19.66 10.97 -2.82
N ILE A 618 19.45 10.80 -4.12
CA ILE A 618 18.38 11.44 -4.87
C ILE A 618 17.25 10.43 -4.99
N ASP A 619 16.12 10.74 -4.37
CA ASP A 619 14.90 9.95 -4.50
C ASP A 619 14.02 10.53 -5.60
N ILE A 620 13.63 9.68 -6.54
CA ILE A 620 12.77 10.07 -7.65
C ILE A 620 11.39 9.46 -7.47
N LYS A 621 10.41 10.34 -7.29
CA LYS A 621 9.01 9.97 -7.13
C LYS A 621 8.27 10.19 -8.43
N ILE A 622 7.70 9.14 -9.00
CA ILE A 622 6.84 9.19 -10.20
C ILE A 622 5.41 9.45 -9.77
N LYS A 623 4.72 10.36 -10.46
CA LYS A 623 3.28 10.52 -10.32
C LYS A 623 2.55 9.59 -11.29
N ASP A 624 1.71 8.70 -10.78
CA ASP A 624 0.86 7.85 -11.63
C ASP A 624 -0.39 8.62 -12.14
N ALA A 625 -1.12 8.02 -13.08
CA ALA A 625 -2.33 8.62 -13.68
C ALA A 625 -3.48 8.90 -12.70
N ILE A 626 -3.43 8.35 -11.48
CA ILE A 626 -4.43 8.61 -10.43
C ILE A 626 -3.88 9.52 -9.31
N GLY A 627 -2.72 10.13 -9.55
CA GLY A 627 -2.14 11.18 -8.72
C GLY A 627 -1.30 10.69 -7.53
N ARG A 628 -1.03 9.39 -7.41
CA ARG A 628 -0.18 8.85 -6.34
C ARG A 628 1.29 8.96 -6.73
N TYR A 629 2.14 9.20 -5.74
CA TYR A 629 3.59 9.21 -5.91
C TYR A 629 4.19 7.86 -5.53
N HIS A 630 4.95 7.27 -6.44
CA HIS A 630 5.70 6.05 -6.22
C HIS A 630 7.19 6.34 -6.31
N GLN A 631 7.95 5.97 -5.28
CA GLN A 631 9.40 5.97 -5.38
C GLN A 631 9.85 4.74 -6.17
N CYS A 632 10.48 4.97 -7.32
CA CYS A 632 10.91 3.92 -8.25
C CYS A 632 12.41 4.01 -8.49
N ALA A 633 12.86 5.11 -9.09
CA ALA A 633 14.27 5.37 -9.28
C ALA A 633 14.92 5.92 -8.02
N THR A 634 16.21 5.62 -7.90
CA THR A 634 17.08 6.15 -6.86
C THR A 634 18.50 6.21 -7.39
N ILE A 635 19.22 7.25 -6.99
CA ILE A 635 20.66 7.37 -7.24
C ILE A 635 21.30 7.69 -5.90
N GLN A 636 22.17 6.81 -5.40
CA GLN A 636 22.70 6.86 -4.03
C GLN A 636 24.21 6.80 -4.06
N LEU A 637 24.86 7.67 -3.27
CA LEU A 637 26.30 7.61 -3.08
C LEU A 637 26.63 6.68 -1.91
N ASP A 638 27.68 5.89 -2.07
CA ASP A 638 28.20 5.02 -1.02
C ASP A 638 29.73 5.14 -0.93
N PHE A 639 30.16 5.61 0.23
CA PHE A 639 31.57 5.75 0.62
C PHE A 639 32.02 4.64 1.57
N GLN A 640 31.09 3.85 2.11
CA GLN A 640 31.32 2.86 3.15
C GLN A 640 31.66 1.47 2.59
N LEU A 641 30.94 1.00 1.57
CA LEU A 641 31.23 -0.31 0.97
C LEU A 641 32.67 -0.40 0.43
N PRO A 642 33.22 0.63 -0.27
CA PRO A 642 34.63 0.63 -0.66
C PRO A 642 35.61 0.47 0.51
N ILE A 643 35.30 1.05 1.67
CA ILE A 643 36.14 0.93 2.87
C ILE A 643 36.02 -0.48 3.46
N ARG A 644 34.79 -0.97 3.64
CA ARG A 644 34.48 -2.27 4.24
C ARG A 644 35.04 -3.45 3.45
N PHE A 645 35.01 -3.37 2.12
CA PHE A 645 35.60 -4.38 1.23
C PHE A 645 37.07 -4.13 0.89
N ASN A 646 37.66 -3.06 1.44
CA ASN A 646 39.01 -2.59 1.12
C ASN A 646 39.27 -2.49 -0.39
N LEU A 647 38.32 -1.89 -1.12
CA LEU A 647 38.46 -1.68 -2.56
C LEU A 647 39.52 -0.60 -2.83
N THR A 648 40.44 -0.91 -3.73
CA THR A 648 41.49 0.03 -4.15
C THR A 648 41.67 0.04 -5.68
N PHE A 649 42.22 1.13 -6.19
CA PHE A 649 42.70 1.25 -7.55
C PHE A 649 44.06 1.96 -7.58
N VAL A 650 44.85 1.67 -8.62
CA VAL A 650 46.16 2.27 -8.86
C VAL A 650 45.98 3.70 -9.37
N GLY A 651 46.49 4.68 -8.61
CA GLY A 651 46.42 6.09 -8.95
C GLY A 651 47.30 6.50 -10.15
N LYS A 652 47.20 7.76 -10.58
CA LYS A 652 48.04 8.33 -11.67
C LYS A 652 49.54 8.20 -11.38
N ASP A 653 49.89 8.30 -10.10
CA ASP A 653 51.26 8.28 -9.61
C ASP A 653 51.79 6.85 -9.33
N GLY A 654 51.00 5.81 -9.62
CA GLY A 654 51.39 4.41 -9.44
C GLY A 654 51.24 3.85 -8.03
N ASP A 655 50.64 4.60 -7.09
CA ASP A 655 50.35 4.15 -5.72
C ASP A 655 48.95 3.49 -5.62
N ASP A 656 48.88 2.34 -4.94
CA ASP A 656 47.67 1.51 -4.76
C ASP A 656 46.79 1.97 -3.58
N LYS A 657 46.60 3.28 -3.44
CA LYS A 657 45.86 3.88 -2.31
C LYS A 657 44.54 4.55 -2.67
N GLY A 658 44.22 4.69 -3.95
CA GLY A 658 42.95 5.28 -4.36
C GLY A 658 41.78 4.39 -3.95
N LYS A 659 40.83 4.92 -3.17
CA LYS A 659 39.56 4.23 -2.88
C LYS A 659 38.47 4.74 -3.83
N PRO A 660 37.74 3.86 -4.53
CA PRO A 660 36.64 4.30 -5.38
C PRO A 660 35.45 4.74 -4.53
N VAL A 661 34.53 5.47 -5.16
CA VAL A 661 33.18 5.75 -4.67
C VAL A 661 32.21 4.93 -5.49
N ILE A 662 31.16 4.41 -4.86
CA ILE A 662 30.11 3.66 -5.54
C ILE A 662 28.89 4.56 -5.70
N ILE A 663 28.36 4.63 -6.93
CA ILE A 663 27.04 5.18 -7.21
C ILE A 663 26.10 4.00 -7.45
N HIS A 664 25.18 3.77 -6.52
CA HIS A 664 24.09 2.80 -6.66
C HIS A 664 22.97 3.45 -7.43
N ARG A 665 22.44 2.77 -8.45
CA ARG A 665 21.31 3.32 -9.17
C ARG A 665 20.34 2.28 -9.68
N ALA A 666 19.09 2.69 -9.79
CA ALA A 666 18.02 2.02 -10.51
C ALA A 666 17.15 3.09 -11.17
N ILE A 667 16.70 2.86 -12.41
CA ILE A 667 15.89 3.81 -13.19
C ILE A 667 14.43 3.35 -13.22
N LEU A 668 14.18 2.08 -13.50
CA LEU A 668 12.84 1.50 -13.35
C LEU A 668 12.52 1.20 -11.88
N GLY A 669 13.54 0.82 -11.10
CA GLY A 669 13.33 0.15 -9.83
C GLY A 669 13.18 -1.34 -10.06
N SER A 670 12.24 -2.01 -9.38
CA SER A 670 11.91 -3.40 -9.76
C SER A 670 11.05 -3.45 -11.01
N VAL A 671 11.33 -4.40 -11.90
CA VAL A 671 10.55 -4.62 -13.12
C VAL A 671 9.11 -4.96 -12.75
N GLU A 672 8.89 -5.73 -11.69
CA GLU A 672 7.58 -6.04 -11.13
C GLU A 672 6.80 -4.76 -10.77
N ARG A 673 7.39 -3.88 -9.96
CA ARG A 673 6.74 -2.62 -9.54
C ARG A 673 6.47 -1.72 -10.75
N MET A 674 7.41 -1.64 -11.69
CA MET A 674 7.24 -0.84 -12.90
C MET A 674 6.07 -1.36 -13.76
N ILE A 675 5.93 -2.68 -13.94
CA ILE A 675 4.77 -3.26 -14.63
C ILE A 675 3.46 -2.87 -13.93
N ALA A 676 3.43 -2.89 -12.59
CA ALA A 676 2.25 -2.48 -11.82
C ALA A 676 1.86 -1.02 -12.12
N ILE A 677 2.84 -0.11 -12.04
CA ILE A 677 2.65 1.33 -12.26
C ILE A 677 2.23 1.60 -13.70
N LEU A 678 2.87 0.98 -14.70
CA LEU A 678 2.51 1.14 -16.10
C LEU A 678 1.11 0.59 -16.40
N THR A 679 0.74 -0.54 -15.79
CA THR A 679 -0.61 -1.11 -15.91
C THR A 679 -1.67 -0.11 -15.43
N GLU A 680 -1.44 0.51 -14.27
CA GLU A 680 -2.33 1.50 -13.66
C GLU A 680 -2.34 2.82 -14.43
N ASN A 681 -1.18 3.28 -14.90
CA ASN A 681 -1.03 4.50 -15.67
C ASN A 681 -1.79 4.46 -16.99
N TYR A 682 -1.59 3.37 -17.75
CA TYR A 682 -2.26 3.17 -19.04
C TYR A 682 -3.66 2.58 -18.92
N ALA A 683 -4.13 2.26 -17.71
CA ALA A 683 -5.39 1.55 -17.49
C ALA A 683 -5.49 0.25 -18.33
N GLY A 684 -4.37 -0.45 -18.50
CA GLY A 684 -4.26 -1.65 -19.34
C GLY A 684 -4.26 -1.39 -20.86
N LYS A 685 -4.29 -0.12 -21.32
CA LYS A 685 -4.16 0.26 -22.73
C LYS A 685 -2.69 0.49 -23.11
N TRP A 686 -1.93 -0.60 -23.21
CA TRP A 686 -0.48 -0.53 -23.47
C TRP A 686 -0.12 0.15 -24.79
N PRO A 687 0.93 1.00 -24.85
CA PRO A 687 1.45 1.53 -26.10
C PRO A 687 1.97 0.40 -27.00
N LEU A 688 1.96 0.58 -28.32
CA LEU A 688 2.24 -0.48 -29.29
C LEU A 688 3.52 -1.25 -28.96
N TRP A 689 4.63 -0.56 -28.68
CA TRP A 689 5.92 -1.19 -28.46
C TRP A 689 5.98 -2.11 -27.22
N LEU A 690 5.13 -1.84 -26.23
CA LEU A 690 5.07 -2.59 -24.97
C LEU A 690 3.90 -3.59 -24.94
N SER A 691 2.87 -3.38 -25.77
CA SER A 691 1.64 -4.15 -25.72
C SER A 691 1.88 -5.65 -25.98
N PRO A 692 1.36 -6.56 -25.13
CA PRO A 692 1.41 -7.99 -25.40
C PRO A 692 0.31 -8.46 -26.38
N ARG A 693 -0.47 -7.52 -26.93
CA ARG A 693 -1.55 -7.73 -27.89
C ARG A 693 -1.47 -6.64 -28.97
N GLN A 694 -0.49 -6.73 -29.85
CA GLN A 694 -0.22 -5.67 -30.83
C GLN A 694 -1.20 -5.76 -32.00
N VAL A 695 -1.38 -6.95 -32.56
CA VAL A 695 -2.15 -7.15 -33.80
C VAL A 695 -3.11 -8.33 -33.69
N MET A 696 -4.37 -8.14 -34.07
CA MET A 696 -5.36 -9.21 -34.20
C MET A 696 -5.84 -9.32 -35.65
N PHE A 697 -5.66 -10.48 -36.27
CA PHE A 697 -6.22 -10.80 -37.58
C PHE A 697 -7.64 -11.39 -37.43
N VAL A 698 -8.60 -10.81 -38.15
CA VAL A 698 -10.00 -11.26 -38.12
C VAL A 698 -10.48 -11.59 -39.54
N PRO A 699 -10.56 -12.89 -39.91
CA PRO A 699 -11.12 -13.28 -41.20
C PRO A 699 -12.64 -13.06 -41.24
N VAL A 700 -13.14 -12.55 -42.37
CA VAL A 700 -14.57 -12.30 -42.60
C VAL A 700 -15.35 -13.62 -42.76
N ASN A 701 -14.73 -14.63 -43.37
CA ASN A 701 -15.31 -15.94 -43.64
C ASN A 701 -14.25 -17.06 -43.50
N PRO A 702 -14.67 -18.34 -43.41
CA PRO A 702 -13.74 -19.46 -43.26
C PRO A 702 -12.72 -19.60 -44.40
N THR A 703 -13.07 -19.17 -45.62
CA THR A 703 -12.19 -19.24 -46.81
C THR A 703 -10.99 -18.28 -46.73
N CYS A 704 -11.01 -17.33 -45.80
CA CYS A 704 -9.92 -16.40 -45.51
C CYS A 704 -9.06 -16.79 -44.30
N GLU A 705 -9.35 -17.88 -43.59
CA GLU A 705 -8.61 -18.29 -42.39
C GLU A 705 -7.14 -18.60 -42.67
N GLU A 706 -6.85 -19.27 -43.80
CA GLU A 706 -5.48 -19.60 -44.18
C GLU A 706 -4.67 -18.34 -44.52
N TYR A 707 -5.32 -17.34 -45.13
CA TYR A 707 -4.71 -16.03 -45.36
C TYR A 707 -4.42 -15.32 -44.04
N ALA A 708 -5.38 -15.29 -43.10
CA ALA A 708 -5.20 -14.70 -41.77
C ALA A 708 -4.03 -15.36 -41.01
N LYS A 709 -3.93 -16.70 -41.02
CA LYS A 709 -2.82 -17.45 -40.41
C LYS A 709 -1.48 -17.08 -41.05
N ARG A 710 -1.42 -16.99 -42.37
CA ARG A 710 -0.20 -16.61 -43.10
C ARG A 710 0.27 -15.20 -42.72
N MET A 711 -0.66 -14.24 -42.69
CA MET A 711 -0.35 -12.85 -42.31
C MET A 711 0.05 -12.75 -40.83
N CYS A 712 -0.65 -13.45 -39.94
CA CYS A 712 -0.27 -13.57 -38.53
C CYS A 712 1.16 -14.06 -38.38
N LYS A 713 1.54 -15.14 -39.09
CA LYS A 713 2.90 -15.68 -39.06
C LYS A 713 3.93 -14.66 -39.55
N GLN A 714 3.63 -13.96 -40.65
CA GLN A 714 4.52 -12.92 -41.18
C GLN A 714 4.77 -11.79 -40.17
N PHE A 715 3.75 -11.37 -39.42
CA PHE A 715 3.90 -10.35 -38.39
C PHE A 715 4.70 -10.86 -37.18
N VAL A 716 4.50 -12.12 -36.78
CA VAL A 716 5.30 -12.76 -35.73
C VAL A 716 6.78 -12.86 -36.14
N GLU A 717 7.06 -13.27 -37.38
CA GLU A 717 8.43 -13.31 -37.94
C GLU A 717 9.08 -11.91 -37.99
N ALA A 718 8.28 -10.86 -38.12
CA ALA A 718 8.73 -9.45 -38.02
C ALA A 718 8.83 -8.93 -36.57
N GLY A 719 8.61 -9.78 -35.56
CA GLY A 719 8.76 -9.45 -34.14
C GLY A 719 7.53 -8.81 -33.48
N PHE A 720 6.33 -8.97 -34.05
CA PHE A 720 5.08 -8.52 -33.43
C PHE A 720 4.35 -9.64 -32.67
N MET A 721 3.68 -9.26 -31.59
CA MET A 721 2.65 -10.07 -30.92
C MET A 721 1.36 -10.02 -31.74
N ALA A 722 1.22 -10.97 -32.66
CA ALA A 722 0.06 -11.11 -33.52
C ALA A 722 -0.72 -12.39 -33.22
N ASP A 723 -2.05 -12.28 -33.21
CA ASP A 723 -2.99 -13.39 -33.07
C ASP A 723 -3.99 -13.41 -34.23
N ALA A 724 -4.67 -14.54 -34.44
CA ALA A 724 -5.76 -14.65 -35.41
C ALA A 724 -7.02 -15.26 -34.77
N ASP A 725 -8.16 -14.59 -34.88
CA ASP A 725 -9.46 -15.06 -34.39
C ASP A 725 -10.18 -15.91 -35.45
N LEU A 726 -9.95 -17.22 -35.36
CA LEU A 726 -10.49 -18.22 -36.28
C LEU A 726 -11.79 -18.87 -35.77
N ASP A 727 -12.45 -18.29 -34.76
CA ASP A 727 -13.68 -18.88 -34.22
C ASP A 727 -14.84 -18.71 -35.20
N SER A 728 -15.13 -19.75 -35.99
CA SER A 728 -16.22 -19.75 -36.98
C SER A 728 -17.62 -19.65 -36.35
N SER A 729 -17.76 -19.83 -35.03
CA SER A 729 -19.03 -19.68 -34.31
C SER A 729 -19.38 -18.23 -33.96
N CYS A 730 -18.44 -17.29 -34.11
CA CYS A 730 -18.64 -15.88 -33.79
C CYS A 730 -18.80 -15.01 -35.06
N LEU A 731 -19.80 -14.13 -35.04
CA LEU A 731 -19.98 -13.11 -36.08
C LEU A 731 -18.79 -12.13 -36.11
N LEU A 732 -18.47 -11.60 -37.30
CA LEU A 732 -17.37 -10.65 -37.51
C LEU A 732 -17.37 -9.49 -36.50
N ASN A 733 -18.51 -8.82 -36.30
CA ASN A 733 -18.60 -7.69 -35.37
C ASN A 733 -18.35 -8.10 -33.91
N LYS A 734 -18.69 -9.35 -33.55
CA LYS A 734 -18.40 -9.89 -32.20
C LYS A 734 -16.91 -10.15 -32.04
N LYS A 735 -16.23 -10.71 -33.05
CA LYS A 735 -14.77 -10.90 -33.05
C LYS A 735 -14.03 -9.58 -32.91
N ILE A 736 -14.41 -8.57 -33.69
CA ILE A 736 -13.86 -7.22 -33.61
C ILE A 736 -14.05 -6.66 -32.20
N ARG A 737 -15.29 -6.72 -31.66
CA ARG A 737 -15.57 -6.26 -30.30
C ARG A 737 -14.75 -6.99 -29.24
N ASN A 738 -14.58 -8.30 -29.37
CA ASN A 738 -13.75 -9.09 -28.44
C ASN A 738 -12.29 -8.63 -28.48
N ALA A 739 -11.74 -8.38 -29.67
CA ALA A 739 -10.38 -7.86 -29.83
C ALA A 739 -10.22 -6.45 -29.24
N GLN A 740 -11.24 -5.59 -29.39
CA GLN A 740 -11.26 -4.26 -28.75
C GLN A 740 -11.30 -4.35 -27.22
N LEU A 741 -12.16 -5.21 -26.67
CA LEU A 741 -12.26 -5.43 -25.22
C LEU A 741 -10.96 -6.01 -24.66
N ALA A 742 -10.32 -6.90 -25.41
CA ALA A 742 -9.00 -7.45 -25.10
C ALA A 742 -7.85 -6.44 -25.30
N GLN A 743 -8.13 -5.22 -25.77
CA GLN A 743 -7.17 -4.13 -25.93
C GLN A 743 -6.07 -4.39 -26.97
N TYR A 744 -6.37 -5.06 -28.09
CA TYR A 744 -5.42 -5.12 -29.22
C TYR A 744 -5.21 -3.74 -29.83
N ASN A 745 -3.96 -3.30 -30.03
CA ASN A 745 -3.66 -2.00 -30.64
C ASN A 745 -4.31 -1.86 -32.02
N PHE A 746 -4.08 -2.87 -32.88
CA PHE A 746 -4.59 -2.92 -34.25
C PHE A 746 -5.36 -4.20 -34.52
N ILE A 747 -6.51 -4.07 -35.18
CA ILE A 747 -7.39 -5.15 -35.60
C ILE A 747 -7.44 -5.12 -37.13
N LEU A 748 -6.88 -6.16 -37.75
CA LEU A 748 -6.71 -6.29 -39.18
C LEU A 748 -7.76 -7.26 -39.73
N VAL A 749 -8.77 -6.72 -40.41
CA VAL A 749 -9.85 -7.52 -41.00
C VAL A 749 -9.44 -7.98 -42.39
N VAL A 750 -9.66 -9.26 -42.69
CA VAL A 750 -9.30 -9.86 -43.99
C VAL A 750 -10.48 -10.60 -44.62
N GLY A 751 -10.88 -10.17 -45.81
CA GLY A 751 -11.87 -10.84 -46.65
C GLY A 751 -11.26 -11.30 -47.98
N GLU A 752 -12.13 -11.71 -48.91
CA GLU A 752 -11.69 -12.20 -50.24
C GLU A 752 -10.98 -11.11 -51.05
N LYS A 753 -11.45 -9.86 -50.95
CA LYS A 753 -10.81 -8.72 -51.61
C LYS A 753 -9.38 -8.50 -51.11
N GLU A 754 -9.21 -8.53 -49.79
CA GLU A 754 -7.90 -8.36 -49.14
C GLU A 754 -6.95 -9.51 -49.47
N LYS A 755 -7.48 -10.74 -49.54
CA LYS A 755 -6.72 -11.92 -49.96
C LYS A 755 -6.23 -11.83 -51.40
N LEU A 756 -7.05 -11.31 -52.32
CA LEU A 756 -6.68 -11.15 -53.74
C LEU A 756 -5.62 -10.06 -53.97
N THR A 757 -5.65 -9.00 -53.17
CA THR A 757 -4.78 -7.83 -53.32
C THR A 757 -3.57 -7.84 -52.38
N ASN A 758 -3.43 -8.87 -51.54
CA ASN A 758 -2.42 -8.97 -50.48
C ASN A 758 -2.44 -7.73 -49.56
N SER A 759 -3.64 -7.34 -49.14
CA SER A 759 -3.94 -6.18 -48.30
C SER A 759 -4.63 -6.60 -47.00
N VAL A 760 -4.91 -5.62 -46.13
CA VAL A 760 -5.70 -5.76 -44.90
C VAL A 760 -6.56 -4.51 -44.69
N ASN A 761 -7.73 -4.65 -44.07
CA ASN A 761 -8.51 -3.52 -43.59
C ASN A 761 -8.11 -3.19 -42.15
N VAL A 762 -7.50 -2.02 -41.93
CA VAL A 762 -6.90 -1.64 -40.65
C VAL A 762 -7.90 -0.91 -39.77
N ARG A 763 -8.00 -1.33 -38.51
CA ARG A 763 -8.77 -0.68 -37.46
C ARG A 763 -7.96 -0.54 -36.19
N THR A 764 -8.17 0.53 -35.44
CA THR A 764 -7.57 0.71 -34.10
C THR A 764 -8.46 0.12 -33.01
N ARG A 765 -7.92 -0.01 -31.80
CA ARG A 765 -8.66 -0.45 -30.60
C ARG A 765 -9.94 0.36 -30.35
N ASP A 766 -9.93 1.66 -30.66
CA ASP A 766 -11.06 2.58 -30.46
C ASP A 766 -12.00 2.63 -31.69
N ASN A 767 -11.88 1.66 -32.59
CA ASN A 767 -12.70 1.49 -33.80
C ASN A 767 -12.52 2.57 -34.88
N LYS A 768 -11.40 3.31 -34.88
CA LYS A 768 -11.05 4.18 -36.01
C LYS A 768 -10.64 3.30 -37.19
N VAL A 769 -11.31 3.48 -38.34
CA VAL A 769 -11.08 2.69 -39.55
C VAL A 769 -10.16 3.46 -40.48
N HIS A 770 -8.99 2.90 -40.80
CA HIS A 770 -8.01 3.49 -41.71
C HIS A 770 -8.14 2.98 -43.15
N GLY A 771 -9.05 2.04 -43.38
CA GLY A 771 -9.33 1.51 -44.71
C GLY A 771 -8.41 0.35 -45.10
N GLU A 772 -8.38 0.06 -46.39
CA GLU A 772 -7.58 -1.03 -46.98
C GLU A 772 -6.16 -0.53 -47.29
N LEU A 773 -5.15 -1.22 -46.77
CA LEU A 773 -3.73 -0.92 -47.00
C LEU A 773 -2.98 -2.21 -47.33
N SER A 774 -1.91 -2.11 -48.11
CA SER A 774 -1.07 -3.27 -48.41
C SER A 774 -0.40 -3.82 -47.14
N VAL A 775 -0.23 -5.13 -47.05
CA VAL A 775 0.39 -5.78 -45.88
C VAL A 775 1.79 -5.21 -45.60
N SER A 776 2.58 -4.97 -46.66
CA SER A 776 3.91 -4.38 -46.57
C SER A 776 3.91 -2.97 -46.00
N GLU A 777 2.93 -2.15 -46.38
CA GLU A 777 2.83 -0.78 -45.89
C GLU A 777 2.45 -0.75 -44.41
N VAL A 778 1.47 -1.57 -44.02
CA VAL A 778 1.06 -1.69 -42.61
C VAL A 778 2.22 -2.15 -41.74
N LEU A 779 2.94 -3.19 -42.18
CA LEU A 779 4.09 -3.70 -41.45
C LEU A 779 5.18 -2.63 -41.27
N ALA A 780 5.52 -1.90 -42.34
CA ALA A 780 6.51 -0.83 -42.28
C ALA A 780 6.11 0.30 -41.32
N ARG A 781 4.85 0.75 -41.37
CA ARG A 781 4.33 1.78 -40.45
C ARG A 781 4.37 1.33 -39.00
N LEU A 782 3.90 0.11 -38.70
CA LEU A 782 3.90 -0.42 -37.35
C LEU A 782 5.31 -0.62 -36.81
N THR A 783 6.27 -1.02 -37.65
CA THR A 783 7.68 -1.14 -37.25
C THR A 783 8.24 0.22 -36.85
N LEU A 784 8.00 1.25 -37.66
CA LEU A 784 8.44 2.61 -37.33
C LEU A 784 7.82 3.11 -36.00
N LEU A 785 6.51 2.88 -35.80
CA LEU A 785 5.82 3.28 -34.57
C LEU A 785 6.33 2.51 -33.34
N LYS A 786 6.69 1.23 -33.51
CA LYS A 786 7.28 0.40 -32.46
C LYS A 786 8.70 0.85 -32.12
N GLU A 787 9.55 1.08 -33.12
CA GLU A 787 10.95 1.49 -32.95
C GLU A 787 11.08 2.90 -32.37
N SER A 788 10.21 3.82 -32.78
CA SER A 788 10.12 5.17 -32.19
C SER A 788 9.49 5.18 -30.79
N ARG A 789 9.04 4.02 -30.29
CA ARG A 789 8.36 3.86 -29.00
C ARG A 789 7.17 4.83 -28.86
N CYS A 790 6.43 5.03 -29.94
CA CYS A 790 5.32 5.98 -30.00
C CYS A 790 4.27 5.64 -28.94
N ARG A 791 3.90 6.64 -28.12
CA ARG A 791 2.91 6.49 -27.04
C ARG A 791 1.48 6.34 -27.58
N ASN A 792 1.17 7.02 -28.68
CA ASN A 792 -0.17 7.08 -29.28
C ASN A 792 -0.16 6.50 -30.70
N ALA A 793 0.40 5.30 -30.87
CA ALA A 793 0.58 4.68 -32.19
C ALA A 793 -0.72 4.59 -33.00
N GLU A 794 -1.86 4.39 -32.34
CA GLU A 794 -3.19 4.32 -32.96
C GLU A 794 -3.70 5.68 -33.49
N GLU A 795 -3.25 6.79 -32.91
CA GLU A 795 -3.62 8.13 -33.37
C GLU A 795 -2.78 8.55 -34.58
N GLU A 796 -1.48 8.23 -34.54
CA GLU A 796 -0.44 8.58 -35.52
C GLU A 796 -0.41 7.66 -36.76
N PHE A 797 -1.05 6.49 -36.71
CA PHE A 797 -1.10 5.54 -37.83
C PHE A 797 -1.81 6.10 -39.07
#